data_AF-A0AAQ6A4B1-F1
#
_entry.id   AF-A0AAQ6A4B1-F1
#
_cell.length_a   1.000
_cell.length_b   1.000
_cell.length_c   1.000
_cell.angle_alpha   90.00
_cell.angle_beta   90.00
_cell.angle_gamma   90.00
#
_symmetry.space_group_name_H-M   'P 1'
#
loop_
_entity.id
_entity.type
_entity.pdbx_description
1 polymer ?
#
loop_
_entity_poly.entity_id
_entity_poly.type
_entity_poly.pdbx_seq_one_letter_code
_entity_poly.pdbx_strand_id
1 'polypeptide(L)'
;MFSIWIFVTKYCQELMCGILHHIDSHNNYATPTVFLTDSGQLHIQVNGDPGKSSAFVSPFKVPLSEWCRLNVALHGRTVSISMVCTYKEQRTVRFTEHTWGHDVVLDDTEGYLVIGGGKYIPGVEGYFGPVVYYRNRISPYSQSEAAVPEVIKKVNLTGWLQTCQGFRLEMNVKISGYSLKAKQRTESGSGLIFPLDTCLDAFHQWMVKQRLPSDSQCEQWEAADPHRKLAAKLVKLLAFKYGGRAVCLAAVGRALYSLSLHKLVRGSSNGVVSRIFPVLLQAGCLADNRALHMSSVLCSTGLGVQKQPVKAWLLALLAAQNDDRLALLHLGHLHHLGLQGLPADPDLAYAYYANIAKQTTVDRENPTPQQTFVEAVYLNNEGVLNLQTNEDHHIFQWLKLQARRGTAEAEQAIARMLFWGQQGVSPNIQEAARHYRRGAVQLEDPVSMYDYGIILLQGQGVEKDVPKAISFLRKAMDQGFVPAINALAWYYEQFKQDYKQAVQLWEQADLLECPEAAFNLGVMYSQGLYPGKAANQYMAYKYYLKSAQRGHIRGATFLANIWTTGMPGFVNRRPSDAVLWVKWAAEHNGYLGSVLRKALDSYLKNDMFSSLLYYMMAAELGYVPAQFNVAYLCEQNMGGFLDPVYGLHCMWRYYNLTIQSQDPDTYAIIRMGDLLYDGHDDRQRDLFSAAQMYKLAALRKKPQGWYNLGLLAEEGYRLPLSILIDLGLSELYLADNSLLLSALYKRCRDSEDADSYLPCSLALFHVYLQSFQKDYRAAVKFSTAVAVVAAPTLLFVIIGLLRRRILSLN
;
A
#
# COMPACT_ATOMS: atom_id res chain seq x y z
N MET A 1 -14.31 16.29 27.89
CA MET A 1 -12.94 16.84 27.72
C MET A 1 -12.32 16.20 26.49
N PHE A 2 -11.68 16.99 25.65
CA PHE A 2 -10.91 16.52 24.49
C PHE A 2 -9.42 16.72 24.78
N SER A 3 -8.59 15.73 24.44
CA SER A 3 -7.14 15.79 24.53
C SER A 3 -6.54 15.34 23.21
N ILE A 4 -5.61 16.11 22.64
CA ILE A 4 -4.95 15.81 21.37
C ILE A 4 -3.48 16.19 21.42
N TRP A 5 -2.61 15.27 21.01
CA TRP A 5 -1.21 15.60 20.74
C TRP A 5 -1.05 16.17 19.34
N ILE A 6 -0.32 17.26 19.21
CA ILE A 6 0.00 17.89 17.93
C ILE A 6 1.49 18.21 17.86
N PHE A 7 2.03 18.17 16.64
CA PHE A 7 3.37 18.60 16.29
C PHE A 7 3.29 19.52 15.08
N VAL A 8 3.42 20.82 15.27
CA VAL A 8 3.24 21.81 14.20
C VAL A 8 4.58 22.10 13.54
N THR A 9 4.70 21.89 12.23
CA THR A 9 5.94 22.20 11.49
C THR A 9 5.94 23.63 10.95
N LYS A 10 4.76 24.14 10.56
CA LYS A 10 4.53 25.53 10.16
C LYS A 10 3.16 26.00 10.63
N TYR A 11 3.04 27.29 10.91
CA TYR A 11 1.73 27.90 11.13
C TYR A 11 0.94 27.98 9.83
N CYS A 12 -0.35 28.28 9.96
CA CYS A 12 -1.27 28.33 8.83
C CYS A 12 -0.85 29.35 7.79
N GLN A 13 -0.91 28.93 6.52
CA GLN A 13 -0.72 29.83 5.38
C GLN A 13 -1.99 30.66 5.12
N GLU A 14 -3.15 30.09 5.44
CA GLU A 14 -4.44 30.77 5.46
C GLU A 14 -4.74 31.35 6.86
N LEU A 15 -5.83 32.10 6.99
CA LEU A 15 -6.26 32.71 8.26
C LEU A 15 -6.37 31.68 9.40
N MET A 16 -6.89 30.49 9.11
CA MET A 16 -7.09 29.41 10.09
C MET A 16 -6.92 28.03 9.46
N CYS A 17 -6.43 27.07 10.24
CA CYS A 17 -6.45 25.64 9.92
C CYS A 17 -7.15 24.83 11.00
N GLY A 18 -7.81 23.75 10.59
CA GLY A 18 -8.44 22.76 11.45
C GLY A 18 -7.44 21.98 12.32
N ILE A 19 -7.66 21.96 13.64
CA ILE A 19 -7.03 21.00 14.56
C ILE A 19 -8.05 19.93 14.95
N LEU A 20 -9.20 20.35 15.50
CA LEU A 20 -10.28 19.49 15.95
C LEU A 20 -11.59 20.24 15.80
N HIS A 21 -12.60 19.65 15.17
CA HIS A 21 -13.92 20.26 15.07
C HIS A 21 -15.03 19.23 14.99
N HIS A 22 -16.19 19.55 15.57
CA HIS A 22 -17.40 18.75 15.42
C HIS A 22 -18.21 19.23 14.20
N ILE A 23 -18.74 18.30 13.41
CA ILE A 23 -19.65 18.57 12.30
C ILE A 23 -20.99 17.91 12.62
N ASP A 24 -22.07 18.69 12.68
CA ASP A 24 -23.42 18.18 12.98
C ASP A 24 -24.06 17.44 11.78
N SER A 25 -25.27 16.92 11.99
CA SER A 25 -26.06 16.21 10.96
C SER A 25 -26.44 17.09 9.76
N HIS A 26 -26.40 18.41 9.92
CA HIS A 26 -26.67 19.42 8.89
C HIS A 26 -25.39 19.90 8.19
N ASN A 27 -24.24 19.27 8.50
CA ASN A 27 -22.93 19.59 7.94
C ASN A 27 -22.43 21.01 8.31
N ASN A 28 -22.83 21.53 9.48
CA ASN A 28 -22.33 22.77 10.06
C ASN A 28 -21.27 22.51 11.14
N TYR A 29 -20.39 23.49 11.35
CA TYR A 29 -19.45 23.47 12.47
C TYR A 29 -20.18 23.62 13.80
N ALA A 30 -20.04 22.61 14.66
CA ALA A 30 -20.63 22.54 15.98
C ALA A 30 -19.56 22.61 17.09
N THR A 31 -20.00 22.67 18.34
CA THR A 31 -19.11 22.71 19.50
C THR A 31 -18.36 21.38 19.68
N PRO A 32 -17.08 21.38 20.07
CA PRO A 32 -16.13 22.49 19.98
C PRO A 32 -15.50 22.55 18.59
N THR A 33 -15.06 23.74 18.19
CA THR A 33 -14.11 23.92 17.10
C THR A 33 -12.83 24.54 17.63
N VAL A 34 -11.70 23.95 17.25
CA VAL A 34 -10.36 24.35 17.64
C VAL A 34 -9.53 24.48 16.37
N PHE A 35 -9.12 25.71 16.09
CA PHE A 35 -8.35 26.06 14.91
C PHE A 35 -7.00 26.67 15.31
N LEU A 36 -6.01 26.53 14.43
CA LEU A 36 -4.73 27.22 14.53
C LEU A 36 -4.76 28.44 13.62
N THR A 37 -4.32 29.58 14.11
CA THR A 37 -4.20 30.81 13.30
C THR A 37 -2.83 30.90 12.61
N ASP A 38 -2.71 31.77 11.61
CA ASP A 38 -1.45 32.14 10.95
C ASP A 38 -0.37 32.65 11.94
N SER A 39 -0.80 33.28 13.03
CA SER A 39 0.08 33.77 14.10
C SER A 39 0.57 32.69 15.07
N GLY A 40 0.00 31.48 14.98
CA GLY A 40 0.27 30.33 15.85
C GLY A 40 -0.59 30.25 17.12
N GLN A 41 -1.55 31.15 17.31
CA GLN A 41 -2.51 31.09 18.42
C GLN A 41 -3.66 30.11 18.12
N LEU A 42 -4.29 29.57 19.15
CA LEU A 42 -5.48 28.74 19.03
C LEU A 42 -6.72 29.62 18.99
N HIS A 43 -7.58 29.42 17.99
CA HIS A 43 -8.90 30.03 17.89
C HIS A 43 -9.96 28.98 18.23
N ILE A 44 -10.81 29.27 19.21
CA ILE A 44 -11.79 28.32 19.73
C ILE A 44 -13.16 28.91 19.60
N GLN A 45 -14.03 28.20 18.89
CA GLN A 45 -15.41 28.58 18.69
C GLN A 45 -16.34 27.51 19.25
N VAL A 46 -17.37 27.98 19.94
CA VAL A 46 -18.42 27.18 20.58
C VAL A 46 -19.78 27.78 20.28
N ASN A 47 -20.80 26.92 20.26
CA ASN A 47 -22.20 27.32 20.13
C ASN A 47 -22.89 27.24 21.50
N GLY A 48 -23.76 28.20 21.74
CA GLY A 48 -24.56 28.33 22.95
C GLY A 48 -26.06 28.28 22.71
N ASP A 49 -26.80 28.14 23.80
CA ASP A 49 -28.25 27.96 23.79
C ASP A 49 -29.02 29.30 23.65
N PRO A 50 -29.98 29.46 22.71
CA PRO A 50 -30.01 28.91 21.34
C PRO A 50 -29.50 29.95 20.32
N GLY A 51 -28.52 29.56 19.50
CA GLY A 51 -28.09 30.28 18.29
C GLY A 51 -26.99 31.33 18.47
N LYS A 52 -26.42 31.48 19.68
CA LYS A 52 -25.25 32.35 19.90
C LYS A 52 -23.96 31.56 19.67
N SER A 53 -23.25 31.85 18.59
CA SER A 53 -21.87 31.41 18.42
C SER A 53 -20.91 32.39 19.10
N SER A 54 -19.92 31.88 19.80
CA SER A 54 -18.91 32.69 20.49
C SER A 54 -17.52 32.11 20.28
N ALA A 55 -16.52 32.97 20.22
CA ALA A 55 -15.15 32.58 19.94
C ALA A 55 -14.14 33.43 20.68
N PHE A 56 -13.00 32.83 21.03
CA PHE A 56 -11.86 33.53 21.61
C PHE A 56 -10.54 32.97 21.08
N VAL A 57 -9.46 33.75 21.23
CA VAL A 57 -8.11 33.37 20.83
C VAL A 57 -7.24 33.18 22.07
N SER A 58 -6.41 32.14 22.08
CA SER A 58 -5.52 31.86 23.20
C SER A 58 -4.44 32.95 23.38
N PRO A 59 -4.06 33.30 24.62
CA PRO A 59 -3.00 34.28 24.88
C PRO A 59 -1.59 33.75 24.59
N PHE A 60 -1.46 32.46 24.28
CA PHE A 60 -0.21 31.79 23.96
C PHE A 60 -0.23 31.22 22.54
N LYS A 61 0.96 30.95 22.01
CA LYS A 61 1.17 30.31 20.70
C LYS A 61 1.60 28.86 20.87
N VAL A 62 1.20 28.01 19.94
CA VAL A 62 1.70 26.64 19.83
C VAL A 62 3.14 26.70 19.31
N PRO A 63 4.15 26.15 20.00
CA PRO A 63 5.52 26.15 19.49
C PRO A 63 5.68 25.28 18.24
N LEU A 64 6.59 25.69 17.35
CA LEU A 64 6.93 24.92 16.15
C LEU A 64 7.93 23.81 16.49
N SER A 65 7.78 22.67 15.81
CA SER A 65 8.66 21.50 15.90
C SER A 65 8.76 20.89 17.31
N GLU A 66 7.72 21.04 18.12
CA GLU A 66 7.62 20.44 19.45
C GLU A 66 6.30 19.67 19.59
N TRP A 67 6.33 18.58 20.35
CA TRP A 67 5.12 17.85 20.70
C TRP A 67 4.40 18.57 21.83
N CYS A 68 3.14 18.92 21.58
CA CYS A 68 2.28 19.60 22.52
C CYS A 68 0.96 18.83 22.65
N ARG A 69 0.55 18.59 23.89
CA ARG A 69 -0.79 18.09 24.20
C ARG A 69 -1.73 19.26 24.46
N LEU A 70 -2.74 19.40 23.62
CA LEU A 70 -3.85 20.31 23.83
C LEU A 70 -4.97 19.60 24.58
N ASN A 71 -5.50 20.23 25.60
CA ASN A 71 -6.69 19.78 26.30
C ASN A 71 -7.75 20.88 26.22
N VAL A 72 -8.96 20.51 25.83
CA VAL A 72 -10.13 21.38 25.82
C VAL A 72 -11.18 20.76 26.73
N ALA A 73 -11.57 21.49 27.78
CA ALA A 73 -12.63 21.07 28.68
C ALA A 73 -13.77 22.09 28.67
N LEU A 74 -14.99 21.58 28.57
CA LEU A 74 -16.23 22.36 28.55
C LEU A 74 -16.94 22.08 29.88
N HIS A 75 -17.24 23.14 30.64
CA HIS A 75 -17.90 23.07 31.95
C HIS A 75 -18.99 24.15 32.04
N GLY A 76 -20.21 23.80 31.64
CA GLY A 76 -21.34 24.74 31.62
C GLY A 76 -21.04 25.97 30.76
N ARG A 77 -20.73 27.10 31.39
CA ARG A 77 -20.39 28.38 30.73
C ARG A 77 -18.90 28.57 30.47
N THR A 78 -18.06 27.73 31.05
CA THR A 78 -16.61 27.90 31.04
C THR A 78 -15.97 26.93 30.06
N VAL A 79 -15.15 27.46 29.17
CA VAL A 79 -14.25 26.70 28.30
C VAL A 79 -12.83 26.88 28.83
N SER A 80 -12.18 25.79 29.18
CA SER A 80 -10.78 25.82 29.61
C SER A 80 -9.89 25.07 28.65
N ILE A 81 -8.72 25.66 28.38
CA ILE A 81 -7.74 25.14 27.45
C ILE A 81 -6.40 25.09 28.15
N SER A 82 -5.79 23.91 28.18
CA SER A 82 -4.41 23.75 28.59
C SER A 82 -3.58 23.18 27.45
N MET A 83 -2.35 23.67 27.33
CA MET A 83 -1.34 23.14 26.45
C MET A 83 -0.15 22.71 27.30
N VAL A 84 0.29 21.47 27.12
CA VAL A 84 1.49 20.93 27.75
C VAL A 84 2.46 20.53 26.64
N CYS A 85 3.57 21.25 26.52
CA CYS A 85 4.63 20.91 25.57
C CYS A 85 5.84 20.34 26.31
N THR A 86 6.54 19.42 25.65
CA THR A 86 7.72 18.76 26.21
C THR A 86 8.86 18.84 25.21
N TYR A 87 9.97 19.44 25.62
CA TYR A 87 11.19 19.52 24.83
C TYR A 87 12.41 19.27 25.71
N LYS A 88 13.25 18.29 25.33
CA LYS A 88 14.47 17.92 26.08
C LYS A 88 14.25 17.83 27.60
N GLU A 89 13.22 17.10 28.00
CA GLU A 89 12.82 16.90 29.42
C GLU A 89 12.31 18.15 30.16
N GLN A 90 12.31 19.32 29.53
CA GLN A 90 11.64 20.51 30.05
C GLN A 90 10.16 20.50 29.67
N ARG A 91 9.30 20.67 30.68
CA ARG A 91 7.85 20.69 30.53
C ARG A 91 7.35 22.13 30.64
N THR A 92 6.75 22.63 29.57
CA THR A 92 6.07 23.94 29.57
C THR A 92 4.57 23.72 29.63
N VAL A 93 3.89 24.44 30.53
CA VAL A 93 2.44 24.38 30.70
C VAL A 93 1.87 25.76 30.47
N ARG A 94 0.89 25.86 29.59
CA ARG A 94 0.10 27.07 29.33
C ARG A 94 -1.37 26.74 29.60
N PHE A 95 -2.10 27.69 30.17
CA PHE A 95 -3.50 27.52 30.53
C PHE A 95 -4.25 28.83 30.31
N THR A 96 -5.50 28.72 29.86
CA THR A 96 -6.45 29.83 29.79
C THR A 96 -7.85 29.29 30.01
N GLU A 97 -8.68 30.08 30.67
CA GLU A 97 -10.11 29.81 30.81
C GLU A 97 -10.90 31.01 30.33
N HIS A 98 -12.05 30.75 29.74
CA HIS A 98 -12.96 31.78 29.29
C HIS A 98 -14.39 31.41 29.68
N THR A 99 -15.10 32.35 30.29
CA THR A 99 -16.47 32.15 30.77
C THR A 99 -17.43 33.01 29.97
N TRP A 100 -18.43 32.38 29.39
CA TRP A 100 -19.44 33.05 28.58
C TRP A 100 -20.68 33.44 29.39
N GLY A 101 -21.47 34.38 28.86
CA GLY A 101 -22.77 34.76 29.43
C GLY A 101 -23.89 33.74 29.16
N HIS A 102 -23.61 32.66 28.43
CA HIS A 102 -24.55 31.61 28.05
C HIS A 102 -23.92 30.24 28.27
N ASP A 103 -24.76 29.21 28.38
CA ASP A 103 -24.31 27.83 28.54
C ASP A 103 -23.82 27.28 27.19
N VAL A 104 -22.64 26.63 27.22
CA VAL A 104 -22.04 26.00 26.03
C VAL A 104 -22.71 24.66 25.78
N VAL A 105 -23.25 24.48 24.58
CA VAL A 105 -23.95 23.26 24.18
C VAL A 105 -23.01 22.39 23.36
N LEU A 106 -22.81 21.14 23.80
CA LEU A 106 -22.17 20.07 23.04
C LEU A 106 -23.21 18.96 22.85
N ASP A 107 -23.71 18.81 21.63
CA ASP A 107 -24.45 17.62 21.22
C ASP A 107 -23.48 16.67 20.52
N ASP A 108 -23.24 15.51 21.15
CA ASP A 108 -22.40 14.43 20.64
C ASP A 108 -23.22 13.19 20.26
N THR A 109 -24.56 13.32 20.22
CA THR A 109 -25.48 12.26 19.85
C THR A 109 -25.74 12.20 18.35
N GLU A 110 -25.48 13.30 17.65
CA GLU A 110 -25.48 13.40 16.20
C GLU A 110 -24.18 14.03 15.67
N GLY A 111 -23.90 13.84 14.38
CA GLY A 111 -22.69 14.37 13.75
C GLY A 111 -21.47 13.48 13.88
N TYR A 112 -20.29 14.05 13.62
CA TYR A 112 -18.99 13.39 13.75
C TYR A 112 -17.86 14.38 14.06
N LEU A 113 -16.84 13.89 14.77
CA LEU A 113 -15.63 14.65 15.06
C LEU A 113 -14.61 14.51 13.94
N VAL A 114 -13.98 15.62 13.58
CA VAL A 114 -12.92 15.71 12.59
C VAL A 114 -11.64 16.17 13.25
N ILE A 115 -10.55 15.44 12.98
CA ILE A 115 -9.19 15.82 13.35
C ILE A 115 -8.50 16.36 12.09
N GLY A 116 -7.89 17.53 12.20
CA GLY A 116 -7.26 18.22 11.07
C GLY A 116 -8.24 19.02 10.23
N GLY A 117 -8.01 19.01 8.91
CA GLY A 117 -8.79 19.78 7.93
C GLY A 117 -10.10 19.11 7.55
N GLY A 118 -11.02 19.89 6.99
CA GLY A 118 -12.32 19.44 6.53
C GLY A 118 -12.63 19.94 5.12
N LYS A 119 -13.91 19.92 4.75
CA LYS A 119 -14.38 20.37 3.42
C LYS A 119 -14.07 21.84 3.14
N TYR A 120 -14.09 22.68 4.17
CA TYR A 120 -14.01 24.15 4.05
C TYR A 120 -12.80 24.77 4.73
N ILE A 121 -11.99 23.98 5.47
CA ILE A 121 -10.84 24.48 6.21
C ILE A 121 -9.64 23.55 6.00
N PRO A 122 -8.45 24.07 5.66
CA PRO A 122 -7.26 23.24 5.54
C PRO A 122 -6.86 22.67 6.90
N GLY A 123 -6.15 21.55 6.91
CA GLY A 123 -5.55 20.99 8.12
C GLY A 123 -4.25 21.71 8.49
N VAL A 124 -3.83 21.58 9.74
CA VAL A 124 -2.52 22.09 10.19
C VAL A 124 -1.38 21.34 9.48
N GLU A 125 -0.34 22.06 9.08
CA GLU A 125 0.92 21.44 8.59
C GLU A 125 1.69 20.87 9.78
N GLY A 126 1.69 19.55 9.91
CA GLY A 126 2.27 18.87 11.06
C GLY A 126 1.85 17.42 11.21
N TYR A 127 1.97 16.91 12.43
CA TYR A 127 1.57 15.55 12.79
C TYR A 127 0.59 15.59 13.95
N PHE A 128 -0.41 14.72 13.89
CA PHE A 128 -1.28 14.42 15.03
C PHE A 128 -0.74 13.18 15.76
N GLY A 129 -0.78 13.24 17.09
CA GLY A 129 -0.52 12.10 17.96
C GLY A 129 -1.83 11.55 18.54
N PRO A 130 -1.76 10.78 19.63
CA PRO A 130 -2.96 10.19 20.24
C PRO A 130 -4.02 11.23 20.61
N VAL A 131 -5.28 10.86 20.39
CA VAL A 131 -6.46 11.66 20.73
C VAL A 131 -7.30 10.91 21.75
N VAL A 132 -7.74 11.61 22.78
CA VAL A 132 -8.60 11.07 23.83
C VAL A 132 -9.83 11.94 23.98
N TYR A 133 -10.99 11.32 23.94
CA TYR A 133 -12.27 11.98 24.16
C TYR A 133 -12.97 11.40 25.39
N TYR A 134 -13.18 12.25 26.40
CA TYR A 134 -13.94 11.93 27.59
C TYR A 134 -15.35 12.50 27.48
N ARG A 135 -16.33 11.61 27.35
CA ARG A 135 -17.76 11.94 27.25
C ARG A 135 -18.37 12.48 28.55
N ASN A 136 -17.88 11.99 29.70
CA ASN A 136 -18.38 12.33 31.06
C ASN A 136 -17.30 13.02 31.94
N ARG A 137 -17.56 13.14 33.25
CA ARG A 137 -16.59 13.63 34.24
C ARG A 137 -15.31 12.78 34.21
N ILE A 138 -14.18 13.48 34.23
CA ILE A 138 -12.82 12.92 34.26
C ILE A 138 -12.65 12.15 35.59
N SER A 139 -12.17 10.90 35.55
CA SER A 139 -11.74 10.20 36.78
C SER A 139 -10.54 10.94 37.38
N PRO A 140 -10.49 11.21 38.70
CA PRO A 140 -9.36 11.91 39.33
C PRO A 140 -7.99 11.24 39.05
N TYR A 141 -7.98 9.93 38.75
CA TYR A 141 -6.77 9.18 38.40
C TYR A 141 -6.26 9.43 36.96
N SER A 142 -7.11 9.92 36.06
CA SER A 142 -6.75 10.18 34.64
C SER A 142 -6.03 11.51 34.41
N GLN A 143 -5.94 12.39 35.41
CA GLN A 143 -5.13 13.60 35.34
C GLN A 143 -3.61 13.33 35.42
N SER A 144 -3.20 12.12 35.83
CA SER A 144 -1.79 11.75 36.02
C SER A 144 -1.01 11.43 34.72
N GLU A 145 -1.69 11.29 33.57
CA GLU A 145 -1.06 10.93 32.29
C GLU A 145 -0.53 12.14 31.51
N ALA A 146 0.28 13.00 32.13
CA ALA A 146 1.02 14.04 31.39
C ALA A 146 2.29 13.51 30.69
N ALA A 147 2.53 12.20 30.75
CA ALA A 147 3.67 11.57 30.09
C ALA A 147 3.47 11.56 28.57
N VAL A 148 4.51 11.99 27.85
CA VAL A 148 4.61 11.79 26.39
C VAL A 148 4.48 10.29 26.12
N PRO A 149 3.57 9.85 25.23
CA PRO A 149 3.51 8.46 24.80
C PRO A 149 4.90 7.94 24.45
N GLU A 150 5.28 6.74 24.92
CA GLU A 150 6.62 6.18 24.69
C GLU A 150 7.01 6.15 23.21
N VAL A 151 6.01 5.93 22.35
CA VAL A 151 6.11 5.98 20.90
C VAL A 151 6.59 7.36 20.41
N ILE A 152 6.09 8.46 20.98
CA ILE A 152 6.50 9.83 20.64
C ILE A 152 7.92 10.13 21.17
N LYS A 153 8.26 9.69 22.39
CA LYS A 153 9.60 9.94 22.97
C LYS A 153 10.72 9.33 22.13
N LYS A 154 10.53 8.09 21.65
CA LYS A 154 11.57 7.34 20.93
C LYS A 154 11.83 7.88 19.52
N VAL A 155 10.84 8.51 18.88
CA VAL A 155 10.92 8.94 17.48
C VAL A 155 11.83 10.14 17.24
N ASN A 156 12.03 11.04 18.22
CA ASN A 156 12.92 12.20 18.11
C ASN A 156 12.80 13.01 16.79
N LEU A 157 11.57 13.34 16.38
CA LEU A 157 11.27 14.18 15.21
C LEU A 157 11.99 15.54 15.26
N THR A 158 11.97 16.21 16.42
CA THR A 158 12.60 17.52 16.59
C THR A 158 14.11 17.48 16.36
N GLY A 159 14.81 16.48 16.93
CA GLY A 159 16.25 16.35 16.75
C GLY A 159 16.65 16.09 15.30
N TRP A 160 15.85 15.28 14.58
CA TRP A 160 16.03 15.08 13.15
C TRP A 160 15.86 16.40 12.37
N LEU A 161 14.74 17.10 12.57
CA LEU A 161 14.43 18.34 11.86
C LEU A 161 15.50 19.42 12.10
N GLN A 162 16.00 19.56 13.33
CA GLN A 162 17.09 20.49 13.66
C GLN A 162 18.39 20.15 12.94
N THR A 163 18.80 18.87 13.00
CA THR A 163 20.01 18.39 12.30
C THR A 163 19.89 18.62 10.79
N CYS A 164 18.72 18.32 10.25
CA CYS A 164 18.40 18.46 8.84
C CYS A 164 18.38 19.93 8.39
N GLN A 165 17.83 20.83 9.22
CA GLN A 165 17.83 22.26 8.98
C GLN A 165 19.26 22.80 8.92
N GLY A 166 20.12 22.42 9.86
CA GLY A 166 21.55 22.77 9.84
C GLY A 166 22.24 22.32 8.56
N PHE A 167 21.99 21.09 8.12
CA PHE A 167 22.54 20.58 6.86
C PHE A 167 21.99 21.31 5.61
N ARG A 168 20.69 21.63 5.57
CA ARG A 168 20.08 22.40 4.48
C ARG A 168 20.66 23.81 4.39
N LEU A 169 20.91 24.45 5.53
CA LEU A 169 21.59 25.74 5.62
C LEU A 169 23.01 25.65 5.03
N GLU A 170 23.78 24.65 5.44
CA GLU A 170 25.13 24.38 4.91
C GLU A 170 25.11 24.25 3.37
N MET A 171 24.18 23.46 2.82
CA MET A 171 24.07 23.25 1.38
C MET A 171 23.60 24.51 0.62
N ASN A 172 22.70 25.32 1.19
CA ASN A 172 22.26 26.58 0.60
C ASN A 172 23.42 27.57 0.45
N VAL A 173 24.29 27.68 1.46
CA VAL A 173 25.49 28.52 1.40
C VAL A 173 26.40 28.04 0.26
N LYS A 174 26.67 26.74 0.17
CA LYS A 174 27.49 26.15 -0.91
C LYS A 174 26.87 26.36 -2.29
N ILE A 175 25.55 26.19 -2.44
CA ILE A 175 24.82 26.45 -3.70
C ILE A 175 25.05 27.89 -4.13
N SER A 176 24.90 28.84 -3.21
CA SER A 176 25.03 30.27 -3.50
C SER A 176 26.45 30.62 -3.93
N GLY A 177 27.46 30.16 -3.18
CA GLY A 177 28.87 30.37 -3.49
C GLY A 177 29.30 29.77 -4.84
N TYR A 178 28.92 28.52 -5.13
CA TYR A 178 29.26 27.88 -6.41
C TYR A 178 28.50 28.46 -7.59
N SER A 179 27.24 28.86 -7.41
CA SER A 179 26.45 29.50 -8.47
C SER A 179 27.04 30.85 -8.85
N LEU A 180 27.51 31.63 -7.88
CA LEU A 180 28.21 32.91 -8.13
C LEU A 180 29.52 32.69 -8.90
N LYS A 181 30.34 31.73 -8.46
CA LYS A 181 31.57 31.34 -9.19
C LYS A 181 31.29 30.87 -10.62
N ALA A 182 30.18 30.17 -10.84
CA ALA A 182 29.78 29.73 -12.17
C ALA A 182 29.35 30.90 -13.06
N LYS A 183 28.56 31.86 -12.54
CA LYS A 183 28.16 33.08 -13.27
C LYS A 183 29.37 33.90 -13.73
N GLN A 184 30.33 34.11 -12.83
CA GLN A 184 31.54 34.86 -13.16
C GLN A 184 32.32 34.23 -14.30
N ARG A 185 32.44 32.89 -14.34
CA ARG A 185 33.11 32.18 -15.45
C ARG A 185 32.39 32.30 -16.78
N THR A 186 31.05 32.37 -16.78
CA THR A 186 30.25 32.56 -18.00
C THR A 186 30.25 34.03 -18.47
N GLU A 187 30.38 34.99 -17.56
CA GLU A 187 30.46 36.43 -17.89
C GLU A 187 31.89 36.85 -18.29
N SER A 188 32.93 36.21 -17.74
CA SER A 188 34.34 36.48 -18.01
C SER A 188 34.86 35.85 -19.32
N GLY A 189 34.09 35.95 -20.41
CA GLY A 189 34.58 35.69 -21.77
C GLY A 189 35.70 36.64 -22.21
N SER A 190 36.01 37.68 -21.42
CA SER A 190 37.12 38.61 -21.63
C SER A 190 38.05 38.64 -20.41
N GLY A 191 39.11 37.85 -20.46
CA GLY A 191 40.47 38.02 -19.88
C GLY A 191 40.78 38.99 -18.72
N LEU A 192 39.89 39.27 -17.77
CA LEU A 192 40.19 40.07 -16.58
C LEU A 192 39.78 39.32 -15.31
N ILE A 193 40.80 38.80 -14.63
CA ILE A 193 40.70 38.13 -13.32
C ILE A 193 40.67 39.23 -12.26
N PHE A 194 39.52 39.46 -11.63
CA PHE A 194 39.46 40.12 -10.32
C PHE A 194 39.43 39.03 -9.24
N PRO A 195 40.39 39.01 -8.28
CA PRO A 195 40.32 38.13 -7.13
C PRO A 195 39.42 38.78 -6.07
N LEU A 196 38.09 38.73 -6.26
CA LEU A 196 37.17 38.86 -5.14
C LEU A 196 36.86 37.47 -4.60
N ASP A 197 37.07 37.28 -3.30
CA ASP A 197 36.90 36.03 -2.60
C ASP A 197 35.39 35.72 -2.46
N THR A 198 34.76 35.32 -3.58
CA THR A 198 33.31 35.20 -3.78
C THR A 198 32.55 34.36 -2.76
N CYS A 199 33.22 33.42 -2.10
CA CYS A 199 32.62 32.64 -1.00
C CYS A 199 32.49 33.52 0.25
N LEU A 200 33.50 34.36 0.51
CA LEU A 200 33.55 35.30 1.61
C LEU A 200 32.45 36.35 1.46
N ASP A 201 32.25 36.94 0.28
CA ASP A 201 31.20 37.96 0.08
C ASP A 201 29.78 37.40 0.15
N ALA A 202 29.51 36.22 -0.42
CA ALA A 202 28.21 35.56 -0.29
C ALA A 202 27.91 35.16 1.16
N PHE A 203 28.94 34.71 1.88
CA PHE A 203 28.87 34.40 3.31
C PHE A 203 28.70 35.66 4.17
N HIS A 204 29.40 36.76 3.86
CA HIS A 204 29.34 38.02 4.58
C HIS A 204 28.00 38.74 4.37
N GLN A 205 27.48 38.78 3.13
CA GLN A 205 26.13 39.27 2.83
C GLN A 205 25.05 38.46 3.54
N TRP A 206 25.27 37.16 3.73
CA TRP A 206 24.37 36.27 4.47
C TRP A 206 24.49 36.46 5.99
N MET A 207 25.70 36.58 6.54
CA MET A 207 25.96 36.84 7.96
C MET A 207 25.35 38.17 8.43
N VAL A 208 25.44 39.22 7.61
CA VAL A 208 24.82 40.53 7.86
C VAL A 208 23.30 40.42 7.99
N LYS A 209 22.65 39.43 7.35
CA LYS A 209 21.20 39.17 7.50
C LYS A 209 20.82 38.37 8.75
N GLN A 210 21.74 37.63 9.40
CA GLN A 210 21.38 36.70 10.49
C GLN A 210 22.16 36.81 11.82
N ARG A 211 23.08 37.78 12.00
CA ARG A 211 23.76 38.07 13.29
C ARG A 211 24.35 36.83 14.01
N LEU A 212 25.32 36.14 13.39
CA LEU A 212 26.08 35.04 14.02
C LEU A 212 27.59 35.34 14.03
N PRO A 213 28.38 34.80 15.00
CA PRO A 213 29.80 35.14 15.18
C PRO A 213 30.69 34.52 14.11
N SER A 214 31.76 35.24 13.80
CA SER A 214 32.74 34.88 12.76
C SER A 214 33.65 33.74 13.20
N ASP A 215 33.81 32.75 12.32
CA ASP A 215 35.14 32.28 11.93
C ASP A 215 35.10 31.76 10.49
N SER A 216 36.06 32.22 9.70
CA SER A 216 36.26 31.90 8.29
C SER A 216 36.68 30.45 8.08
N GLN A 217 36.26 29.81 6.97
CA GLN A 217 37.09 29.03 6.02
C GLN A 217 36.25 28.06 5.16
N CYS A 218 35.86 28.46 3.93
CA CYS A 218 35.08 27.62 3.00
C CYS A 218 35.79 26.31 2.59
N GLU A 219 37.13 26.22 2.67
CA GLU A 219 37.90 25.08 2.19
C GLU A 219 38.26 24.05 3.28
N GLN A 220 38.36 24.45 4.56
CA GLN A 220 38.49 23.51 5.68
C GLN A 220 37.17 22.76 5.98
N TRP A 221 36.03 23.24 5.49
CA TRP A 221 34.72 22.61 5.67
C TRP A 221 34.51 21.32 4.88
N GLU A 222 35.40 20.97 3.96
CA GLU A 222 35.37 19.65 3.32
C GLU A 222 35.88 18.55 4.29
N ALA A 223 36.55 18.88 5.39
CA ALA A 223 37.34 17.92 6.18
C ALA A 223 36.58 17.18 7.30
N ALA A 224 35.38 17.59 7.73
CA ALA A 224 34.82 17.12 9.00
C ALA A 224 33.91 15.87 8.94
N ASP A 225 33.34 15.52 7.78
CA ASP A 225 32.55 14.28 7.63
C ASP A 225 32.65 13.73 6.18
N PRO A 226 33.24 12.54 5.97
CA PRO A 226 33.36 11.92 4.66
C PRO A 226 32.03 11.83 3.88
N HIS A 227 30.90 11.72 4.59
CA HIS A 227 29.59 11.53 3.97
C HIS A 227 28.99 12.81 3.38
N ARG A 228 29.36 14.00 3.87
CA ARG A 228 28.83 15.29 3.35
C ARG A 228 29.59 15.81 2.12
N LYS A 229 30.82 15.32 1.90
CA LYS A 229 31.66 15.64 0.73
C LYS A 229 30.94 15.38 -0.59
N LEU A 230 30.15 14.29 -0.66
CA LEU A 230 29.47 13.90 -1.89
C LEU A 230 28.37 14.91 -2.28
N ALA A 231 27.57 15.37 -1.32
CA ALA A 231 26.54 16.39 -1.54
C ALA A 231 27.18 17.70 -2.02
N ALA A 232 28.24 18.16 -1.34
CA ALA A 232 28.97 19.36 -1.74
C ALA A 232 29.56 19.27 -3.16
N LYS A 233 30.13 18.11 -3.53
CA LYS A 233 30.65 17.86 -4.89
C LYS A 233 29.55 17.92 -5.95
N LEU A 234 28.37 17.36 -5.67
CA LEU A 234 27.23 17.43 -6.58
C LEU A 234 26.69 18.85 -6.73
N VAL A 235 26.60 19.62 -5.62
CA VAL A 235 26.24 21.03 -5.68
C VAL A 235 27.16 21.79 -6.64
N LYS A 236 28.48 21.61 -6.49
CA LYS A 236 29.49 22.22 -7.36
C LYS A 236 29.25 21.85 -8.84
N LEU A 237 29.13 20.55 -9.14
CA LEU A 237 28.90 20.05 -10.50
C LEU A 237 27.62 20.62 -11.12
N LEU A 238 26.51 20.65 -10.38
CA LEU A 238 25.23 21.17 -10.86
C LEU A 238 25.31 22.68 -11.10
N ALA A 239 25.91 23.44 -10.18
CA ALA A 239 26.07 24.89 -10.32
C ALA A 239 26.87 25.28 -11.57
N PHE A 240 27.96 24.56 -11.86
CA PHE A 240 28.75 24.78 -13.08
C PHE A 240 28.03 24.30 -14.35
N LYS A 241 27.31 23.16 -14.30
CA LYS A 241 26.55 22.65 -15.45
C LYS A 241 25.47 23.62 -15.92
N TYR A 242 24.79 24.30 -14.99
CA TYR A 242 23.69 25.21 -15.31
C TYR A 242 24.12 26.68 -15.51
N GLY A 243 25.43 26.95 -15.64
CA GLY A 243 25.95 28.27 -16.02
C GLY A 243 25.48 29.40 -15.09
N GLY A 244 25.38 29.14 -13.79
CA GLY A 244 24.94 30.15 -12.82
C GLY A 244 23.43 30.32 -12.64
N ARG A 245 22.57 29.50 -13.27
CA ARG A 245 21.15 29.39 -12.86
C ARG A 245 21.06 28.83 -11.44
N ALA A 246 20.08 29.32 -10.66
CA ALA A 246 19.90 28.91 -9.27
C ALA A 246 19.60 27.41 -9.16
N VAL A 247 20.52 26.65 -8.56
CA VAL A 247 20.31 25.25 -8.18
C VAL A 247 19.47 25.23 -6.90
N CYS A 248 18.42 24.42 -6.84
CA CYS A 248 17.63 24.24 -5.62
C CYS A 248 18.07 22.99 -4.83
N LEU A 249 17.86 22.99 -3.50
CA LEU A 249 18.19 21.84 -2.64
C LEU A 249 17.54 20.54 -3.14
N ALA A 250 16.28 20.60 -3.56
CA ALA A 250 15.55 19.44 -4.09
C ALA A 250 16.22 18.83 -5.32
N ALA A 251 16.86 19.63 -6.19
CA ALA A 251 17.61 19.09 -7.32
C ALA A 251 18.86 18.31 -6.89
N VAL A 252 19.54 18.77 -5.84
CA VAL A 252 20.68 18.08 -5.23
C VAL A 252 20.21 16.78 -4.56
N GLY A 253 19.10 16.82 -3.82
CA GLY A 253 18.46 15.64 -3.23
C GLY A 253 18.13 14.57 -4.27
N ARG A 254 17.49 14.96 -5.38
CA ARG A 254 17.20 14.06 -6.51
C ARG A 254 18.45 13.47 -7.14
N ALA A 255 19.51 14.26 -7.29
CA ALA A 255 20.78 13.80 -7.83
C ALA A 255 21.46 12.79 -6.88
N LEU A 256 21.44 13.04 -5.57
CA LEU A 256 21.93 12.10 -4.55
C LEU A 256 21.14 10.80 -4.57
N TYR A 257 19.81 10.87 -4.61
CA TYR A 257 18.96 9.68 -4.70
C TYR A 257 19.24 8.86 -5.97
N SER A 258 19.33 9.51 -7.12
CA SER A 258 19.65 8.85 -8.40
C SER A 258 21.03 8.19 -8.38
N LEU A 259 22.03 8.87 -7.79
CA LEU A 259 23.37 8.31 -7.62
C LEU A 259 23.38 7.12 -6.65
N SER A 260 22.61 7.19 -5.57
CA SER A 260 22.42 6.09 -4.62
C SER A 260 21.84 4.87 -5.32
N LEU A 261 20.77 5.04 -6.11
CA LEU A 261 20.19 3.96 -6.91
C LEU A 261 21.20 3.36 -7.88
N HIS A 262 21.92 4.18 -8.64
CA HIS A 262 22.92 3.70 -9.59
C HIS A 262 24.07 2.94 -8.92
N LYS A 263 24.47 3.33 -7.70
CA LYS A 263 25.46 2.59 -6.92
C LYS A 263 24.93 1.28 -6.34
N LEU A 264 23.64 1.24 -5.96
CA LEU A 264 22.97 0.01 -5.52
C LEU A 264 22.89 -1.01 -6.66
N VAL A 265 22.51 -0.56 -7.87
CA VAL A 265 22.44 -1.41 -9.07
C VAL A 265 23.80 -2.03 -9.41
N ARG A 266 24.89 -1.28 -9.25
CA ARG A 266 26.25 -1.79 -9.55
C ARG A 266 26.85 -2.67 -8.46
N GLY A 267 26.28 -2.66 -7.27
CA GLY A 267 26.85 -3.28 -6.08
C GLY A 267 25.80 -4.05 -5.31
N SER A 268 25.57 -5.29 -5.71
CA SER A 268 24.53 -6.17 -5.17
C SER A 268 24.97 -6.84 -3.87
N SER A 269 25.25 -6.05 -2.81
CA SER A 269 25.59 -6.60 -1.50
C SER A 269 25.14 -5.74 -0.33
N ASN A 270 24.89 -6.39 0.81
CA ASN A 270 24.52 -5.72 2.06
C ASN A 270 25.49 -4.59 2.45
N GLY A 271 26.80 -4.78 2.24
CA GLY A 271 27.81 -3.76 2.54
C GLY A 271 27.75 -2.53 1.62
N VAL A 272 27.14 -2.63 0.43
CA VAL A 272 26.87 -1.47 -0.43
C VAL A 272 25.69 -0.68 0.12
N VAL A 273 24.63 -1.36 0.55
CA VAL A 273 23.46 -0.73 1.18
C VAL A 273 23.86 0.06 2.42
N SER A 274 24.67 -0.52 3.33
CA SER A 274 25.12 0.17 4.54
C SER A 274 25.89 1.47 4.23
N ARG A 275 26.70 1.47 3.17
CA ARG A 275 27.48 2.65 2.73
C ARG A 275 26.62 3.72 2.07
N ILE A 276 25.53 3.33 1.42
CA ILE A 276 24.62 4.24 0.70
C ILE A 276 23.54 4.80 1.63
N PHE A 277 23.19 4.09 2.69
CA PHE A 277 22.14 4.51 3.63
C PHE A 277 22.33 5.95 4.15
N PRO A 278 23.52 6.40 4.60
CA PRO A 278 23.73 7.81 4.99
C PRO A 278 23.50 8.82 3.86
N VAL A 279 23.76 8.42 2.60
CA VAL A 279 23.55 9.27 1.41
C VAL A 279 22.06 9.41 1.10
N LEU A 280 21.28 8.33 1.28
CA LEU A 280 19.81 8.39 1.17
C LEU A 280 19.20 9.31 2.22
N LEU A 281 19.69 9.25 3.46
CA LEU A 281 19.27 10.16 4.53
C LEU A 281 19.56 11.63 4.19
N GLN A 282 20.73 11.92 3.61
CA GLN A 282 21.04 13.27 3.12
C GLN A 282 20.12 13.69 1.97
N ALA A 283 19.85 12.81 1.00
CA ALA A 283 18.93 13.09 -0.10
C ALA A 283 17.52 13.43 0.42
N GLY A 284 17.06 12.66 1.40
CA GLY A 284 15.81 12.90 2.12
C GLY A 284 15.77 14.25 2.82
N CYS A 285 16.87 14.60 3.50
CA CYS A 285 17.01 15.91 4.13
C CYS A 285 16.98 17.08 3.15
N LEU A 286 17.39 16.87 1.91
CA LEU A 286 17.31 17.84 0.82
C LEU A 286 15.96 17.77 0.08
N ALA A 287 14.91 17.27 0.74
CA ALA A 287 13.53 17.18 0.25
C ALA A 287 13.30 16.18 -0.90
N ASP A 288 13.97 15.02 -0.87
CA ASP A 288 13.57 13.85 -1.69
C ASP A 288 12.83 12.81 -0.84
N ASN A 289 11.50 12.87 -0.84
CA ASN A 289 10.63 11.98 -0.06
C ASN A 289 10.83 10.49 -0.41
N ARG A 290 11.16 10.18 -1.66
CA ARG A 290 11.41 8.79 -2.11
C ARG A 290 12.64 8.21 -1.43
N ALA A 291 13.65 9.04 -1.17
CA ALA A 291 14.83 8.63 -0.43
C ALA A 291 14.49 8.32 1.04
N LEU A 292 13.65 9.14 1.69
CA LEU A 292 13.17 8.88 3.04
C LEU A 292 12.31 7.62 3.11
N HIS A 293 11.41 7.42 2.13
CA HIS A 293 10.60 6.21 2.04
C HIS A 293 11.47 4.96 1.86
N MET A 294 12.43 4.99 0.94
CA MET A 294 13.41 3.90 0.77
C MET A 294 14.20 3.64 2.07
N SER A 295 14.68 4.68 2.74
CA SER A 295 15.38 4.54 4.02
C SER A 295 14.50 3.93 5.12
N SER A 296 13.21 4.27 5.15
CA SER A 296 12.22 3.67 6.04
C SER A 296 12.09 2.16 5.77
N VAL A 297 11.91 1.78 4.50
CA VAL A 297 11.83 0.37 4.06
C VAL A 297 13.08 -0.40 4.45
N LEU A 298 14.28 0.15 4.22
CA LEU A 298 15.54 -0.49 4.61
C LEU A 298 15.63 -0.71 6.14
N CYS A 299 15.25 0.29 6.94
CA CYS A 299 15.23 0.15 8.41
C CYS A 299 14.15 -0.83 8.92
N SER A 300 13.02 -0.94 8.23
CA SER A 300 11.92 -1.87 8.56
C SER A 300 12.29 -3.31 8.25
N THR A 301 12.86 -3.53 7.06
CA THR A 301 13.22 -4.87 6.55
C THR A 301 14.55 -5.36 7.08
N GLY A 302 15.47 -4.46 7.45
CA GLY A 302 16.82 -4.81 7.84
C GLY A 302 17.74 -5.18 6.67
N LEU A 303 17.37 -4.85 5.41
CA LEU A 303 18.20 -5.13 4.26
C LEU A 303 19.46 -4.26 4.31
N GLY A 304 20.62 -4.88 4.58
CA GLY A 304 21.92 -4.21 4.65
C GLY A 304 22.06 -3.13 5.72
N VAL A 305 21.11 -3.02 6.66
CA VAL A 305 21.16 -2.15 7.84
C VAL A 305 20.52 -2.86 9.02
N GLN A 306 20.89 -2.52 10.26
CA GLN A 306 20.21 -3.08 11.43
C GLN A 306 18.75 -2.65 11.48
N LYS A 307 17.87 -3.60 11.85
CA LYS A 307 16.44 -3.36 12.00
C LYS A 307 16.17 -2.32 13.10
N GLN A 308 15.51 -1.22 12.74
CA GLN A 308 15.24 -0.10 13.64
C GLN A 308 13.79 0.38 13.43
N PRO A 309 12.78 -0.29 14.04
CA PRO A 309 11.36 -0.03 13.75
C PRO A 309 10.95 1.42 14.05
N VAL A 310 11.41 1.98 15.17
CA VAL A 310 11.14 3.37 15.54
C VAL A 310 11.68 4.35 14.49
N LYS A 311 12.91 4.10 13.99
CA LYS A 311 13.52 4.95 12.96
C LYS A 311 12.85 4.77 11.60
N ALA A 312 12.41 3.55 11.28
CA ALA A 312 11.62 3.29 10.08
C ALA A 312 10.32 4.11 10.10
N TRP A 313 9.60 4.09 11.22
CA TRP A 313 8.37 4.88 11.38
C TRP A 313 8.63 6.39 11.32
N LEU A 314 9.68 6.89 11.99
CA LEU A 314 10.13 8.30 11.87
C LEU A 314 10.33 8.69 10.41
N LEU A 315 11.07 7.88 9.66
CA LEU A 315 11.39 8.16 8.25
C LEU A 315 10.15 8.09 7.35
N ALA A 316 9.18 7.20 7.65
CA ALA A 316 7.91 7.14 6.95
C ALA A 316 7.08 8.43 7.18
N LEU A 317 6.99 8.91 8.43
CA LEU A 317 6.32 10.18 8.75
C LEU A 317 6.96 11.37 8.02
N LEU A 318 8.29 11.41 7.95
CA LEU A 318 9.01 12.46 7.23
C LEU A 318 8.83 12.35 5.71
N ALA A 319 8.80 11.13 5.18
CA ALA A 319 8.57 10.88 3.76
C ALA A 319 7.16 11.33 3.34
N ALA A 320 6.15 11.14 4.21
CA ALA A 320 4.75 11.49 3.95
C ALA A 320 4.47 13.00 3.83
N GLN A 321 5.45 13.86 4.11
CA GLN A 321 5.32 15.31 3.92
C GLN A 321 5.00 15.65 2.47
N ASN A 322 4.21 16.72 2.25
CA ASN A 322 3.71 17.11 0.92
C ASN A 322 2.90 16.00 0.22
N ASP A 323 2.20 15.19 1.00
CA ASP A 323 1.37 14.08 0.54
C ASP A 323 2.10 13.07 -0.39
N ASP A 324 3.31 12.65 -0.01
CA ASP A 324 3.97 11.54 -0.71
C ASP A 324 3.13 10.26 -0.60
N ARG A 325 2.55 9.86 -1.72
CA ARG A 325 1.57 8.77 -1.78
C ARG A 325 2.13 7.43 -1.31
N LEU A 326 3.40 7.13 -1.61
CA LEU A 326 4.00 5.87 -1.20
C LEU A 326 4.20 5.84 0.31
N ALA A 327 4.72 6.92 0.90
CA ALA A 327 4.88 7.00 2.34
C ALA A 327 3.52 6.99 3.10
N LEU A 328 2.49 7.66 2.56
CA LEU A 328 1.14 7.62 3.12
C LEU A 328 0.53 6.20 3.04
N LEU A 329 0.72 5.47 1.93
CA LEU A 329 0.27 4.08 1.81
C LEU A 329 0.94 3.18 2.87
N HIS A 330 2.25 3.36 3.07
CA HIS A 330 3.01 2.64 4.09
C HIS A 330 2.48 2.94 5.50
N LEU A 331 2.28 4.21 5.85
CA LEU A 331 1.69 4.57 7.16
C LEU A 331 0.29 4.00 7.34
N GLY A 332 -0.55 4.06 6.29
CA GLY A 332 -1.86 3.42 6.28
C GLY A 332 -1.79 1.92 6.56
N HIS A 333 -0.81 1.23 5.98
CA HIS A 333 -0.61 -0.21 6.17
C HIS A 333 -0.19 -0.56 7.60
N LEU A 334 0.73 0.23 8.18
CA LEU A 334 1.19 0.04 9.55
C LEU A 334 0.03 0.15 10.55
N HIS A 335 -0.85 1.15 10.38
CA HIS A 335 -2.02 1.34 11.24
C HIS A 335 -3.17 0.39 10.92
N HIS A 336 -3.31 -0.08 9.69
CA HIS A 336 -4.31 -1.09 9.35
C HIS A 336 -4.05 -2.39 10.13
N LEU A 337 -2.82 -2.92 10.05
CA LEU A 337 -2.48 -4.21 10.63
C LEU A 337 -1.91 -4.14 12.06
N GLY A 338 -1.62 -2.95 12.58
CA GLY A 338 -0.99 -2.78 13.90
C GLY A 338 0.46 -3.31 13.92
N LEU A 339 1.26 -2.94 12.92
CA LEU A 339 2.63 -3.41 12.77
C LEU A 339 3.64 -2.53 13.54
N GLN A 340 4.84 -3.07 13.76
CA GLN A 340 5.98 -2.34 14.37
C GLN A 340 5.71 -1.78 15.77
N GLY A 341 4.77 -2.37 16.52
CA GLY A 341 4.39 -1.91 17.87
C GLY A 341 3.37 -0.76 17.88
N LEU A 342 2.80 -0.42 16.71
CA LEU A 342 1.68 0.50 16.60
C LEU A 342 0.35 -0.27 16.78
N PRO A 343 -0.67 0.32 17.41
CA PRO A 343 -1.99 -0.30 17.47
C PRO A 343 -2.67 -0.30 16.10
N ALA A 344 -3.50 -1.32 15.85
CA ALA A 344 -4.41 -1.31 14.73
C ALA A 344 -5.46 -0.20 14.95
N ASP A 345 -5.56 0.73 14.01
CA ASP A 345 -6.45 1.88 14.05
C ASP A 345 -7.07 2.08 12.66
N PRO A 346 -8.32 1.63 12.45
CA PRO A 346 -8.96 1.74 11.15
C PRO A 346 -9.26 3.20 10.77
N ASP A 347 -9.41 4.11 11.73
CA ASP A 347 -9.73 5.51 11.43
C ASP A 347 -8.50 6.26 10.95
N LEU A 348 -7.36 6.03 11.60
CA LEU A 348 -6.08 6.56 11.14
C LEU A 348 -5.64 5.92 9.82
N ALA A 349 -5.82 4.60 9.65
CA ALA A 349 -5.57 3.92 8.39
C ALA A 349 -6.46 4.49 7.25
N TYR A 350 -7.74 4.70 7.53
CA TYR A 350 -8.68 5.33 6.58
C TYR A 350 -8.19 6.73 6.19
N ALA A 351 -7.77 7.57 7.13
CA ALA A 351 -7.31 8.92 6.84
C ALA A 351 -6.13 8.93 5.85
N TYR A 352 -5.14 8.06 6.06
CA TYR A 352 -4.00 7.92 5.14
C TYR A 352 -4.45 7.45 3.75
N TYR A 353 -5.24 6.37 3.68
CA TYR A 353 -5.67 5.79 2.41
C TYR A 353 -6.65 6.68 1.64
N ALA A 354 -7.59 7.33 2.32
CA ALA A 354 -8.62 8.16 1.70
C ALA A 354 -8.02 9.39 1.00
N ASN A 355 -6.96 9.99 1.55
CA ASN A 355 -6.23 11.06 0.89
C ASN A 355 -5.67 10.59 -0.47
N ILE A 356 -5.01 9.43 -0.48
CA ILE A 356 -4.41 8.85 -1.69
C ILE A 356 -5.49 8.40 -2.68
N ALA A 357 -6.59 7.80 -2.21
CA ALA A 357 -7.71 7.41 -3.05
C ALA A 357 -8.30 8.64 -3.77
N LYS A 358 -8.48 9.77 -3.07
CA LYS A 358 -8.90 11.05 -3.67
C LYS A 358 -7.88 11.52 -4.72
N GLN A 359 -6.59 11.53 -4.41
CA GLN A 359 -5.55 11.92 -5.36
C GLN A 359 -5.52 10.99 -6.59
N THR A 360 -5.72 9.68 -6.39
CA THR A 360 -5.76 8.67 -7.46
C THR A 360 -6.86 8.99 -8.47
N THR A 361 -8.01 9.46 -8.00
CA THR A 361 -9.11 9.84 -8.89
C THR A 361 -8.75 11.05 -9.75
N VAL A 362 -8.07 12.05 -9.18
CA VAL A 362 -7.56 13.23 -9.91
C VAL A 362 -6.45 12.84 -10.91
N ASP A 363 -5.53 11.97 -10.49
CA ASP A 363 -4.40 11.51 -11.30
C ASP A 363 -4.86 10.76 -12.55
N ARG A 364 -5.94 9.96 -12.43
CA ARG A 364 -6.51 9.22 -13.56
C ARG A 364 -7.19 10.13 -14.60
N GLU A 365 -7.71 11.27 -14.16
CA GLU A 365 -8.27 12.29 -15.06
C GLU A 365 -7.16 13.06 -15.79
N ASN A 366 -5.97 13.20 -15.18
CA ASN A 366 -4.83 13.94 -15.74
C ASN A 366 -3.51 13.13 -15.64
N PRO A 367 -3.34 12.08 -16.47
CA PRO A 367 -2.18 11.22 -16.40
C PRO A 367 -0.90 12.00 -16.74
N THR A 368 0.16 11.78 -15.96
CA THR A 368 1.49 12.34 -16.21
C THR A 368 2.48 11.27 -16.66
N PRO A 369 3.56 11.60 -17.39
CA PRO A 369 4.57 10.61 -17.80
C PRO A 369 5.30 9.90 -16.64
N GLN A 370 5.13 10.37 -15.41
CA GLN A 370 5.73 9.78 -14.21
C GLN A 370 4.86 8.66 -13.62
N GLN A 371 3.63 8.52 -14.10
CA GLN A 371 2.66 7.53 -13.67
C GLN A 371 2.65 6.37 -14.65
N THR A 372 2.43 5.18 -14.13
CA THR A 372 2.23 3.96 -14.92
C THR A 372 1.04 3.23 -14.33
N PHE A 373 0.28 2.51 -15.16
CA PHE A 373 -0.80 1.69 -14.66
C PHE A 373 -0.29 0.64 -13.64
N VAL A 374 -1.11 0.33 -12.63
CA VAL A 374 -0.76 -0.65 -11.61
C VAL A 374 -1.12 -2.04 -12.14
N GLU A 375 -0.12 -2.89 -12.30
CA GLU A 375 -0.30 -4.28 -12.76
C GLU A 375 0.02 -5.25 -11.63
N ALA A 376 -0.90 -6.18 -11.35
CA ALA A 376 -0.72 -7.25 -10.38
C ALA A 376 -0.03 -8.46 -11.04
N VAL A 377 1.29 -8.35 -11.25
CA VAL A 377 2.10 -9.42 -11.86
C VAL A 377 2.81 -10.21 -10.76
N TYR A 378 2.56 -11.53 -10.73
CA TYR A 378 3.25 -12.48 -9.83
C TYR A 378 4.42 -13.12 -10.57
N LEU A 379 5.61 -13.12 -9.96
CA LEU A 379 6.86 -13.59 -10.59
C LEU A 379 6.94 -15.11 -10.79
N ASN A 380 6.08 -15.89 -10.13
CA ASN A 380 5.98 -17.33 -10.35
C ASN A 380 5.10 -17.69 -11.56
N ASN A 381 4.47 -16.71 -12.22
CA ASN A 381 3.57 -16.94 -13.34
C ASN A 381 4.26 -16.64 -14.67
N GLU A 382 4.94 -17.65 -15.23
CA GLU A 382 5.65 -17.54 -16.50
C GLU A 382 4.74 -17.10 -17.66
N GLY A 383 3.48 -17.53 -17.68
CA GLY A 383 2.51 -17.13 -18.70
C GLY A 383 2.28 -15.61 -18.73
N VAL A 384 2.06 -15.00 -17.56
CA VAL A 384 1.88 -13.54 -17.43
C VAL A 384 3.18 -12.79 -17.70
N LEU A 385 4.32 -13.35 -17.29
CA LEU A 385 5.64 -12.77 -17.58
C LEU A 385 5.94 -12.75 -19.08
N ASN A 386 5.58 -13.80 -19.82
CA ASN A 386 5.75 -13.88 -21.27
C ASN A 386 4.88 -12.85 -22.02
N LEU A 387 3.77 -12.41 -21.42
CA LEU A 387 2.94 -11.31 -21.95
C LEU A 387 3.54 -9.92 -21.65
N GLN A 388 4.59 -9.81 -20.84
CA GLN A 388 5.31 -8.56 -20.65
C GLN A 388 6.20 -8.32 -21.86
N THR A 389 5.97 -7.21 -22.54
CA THR A 389 6.62 -6.91 -23.82
C THR A 389 7.43 -5.62 -23.73
N ASN A 390 7.96 -5.22 -24.88
CA ASN A 390 8.36 -3.86 -25.18
C ASN A 390 8.12 -3.67 -26.69
N GLU A 391 8.42 -2.49 -27.20
CA GLU A 391 8.20 -2.16 -28.62
C GLU A 391 8.98 -3.09 -29.58
N ASP A 392 10.09 -3.68 -29.13
CA ASP A 392 10.94 -4.58 -29.91
C ASP A 392 10.55 -6.07 -29.75
N HIS A 393 9.67 -6.39 -28.80
CA HIS A 393 9.33 -7.77 -28.47
C HIS A 393 8.47 -8.41 -29.57
N HIS A 394 8.70 -9.70 -29.83
CA HIS A 394 8.03 -10.44 -30.89
C HIS A 394 6.49 -10.44 -30.77
N ILE A 395 5.94 -10.43 -29.54
CA ILE A 395 4.48 -10.31 -29.31
C ILE A 395 3.96 -8.95 -29.77
N PHE A 396 4.66 -7.86 -29.47
CA PHE A 396 4.25 -6.52 -29.92
C PHE A 396 4.33 -6.40 -31.44
N GLN A 397 5.38 -6.96 -32.05
CA GLN A 397 5.51 -7.01 -33.51
C GLN A 397 4.44 -7.88 -34.17
N TRP A 398 4.07 -9.00 -33.54
CA TRP A 398 2.97 -9.86 -33.98
C TRP A 398 1.63 -9.12 -33.89
N LEU A 399 1.33 -8.46 -32.76
CA LEU A 399 0.14 -7.61 -32.62
C LEU A 399 0.12 -6.54 -33.72
N LYS A 400 1.25 -5.88 -33.99
CA LYS A 400 1.37 -4.87 -35.04
C LYS A 400 1.09 -5.44 -36.44
N LEU A 401 1.52 -6.67 -36.70
CA LEU A 401 1.20 -7.38 -37.94
C LEU A 401 -0.30 -7.71 -38.03
N GLN A 402 -0.90 -8.18 -36.94
CA GLN A 402 -2.34 -8.47 -36.87
C GLN A 402 -3.17 -7.20 -37.09
N ALA A 403 -2.85 -6.12 -36.37
CA ALA A 403 -3.45 -4.81 -36.57
C ALA A 403 -3.39 -4.34 -38.04
N ARG A 404 -2.24 -4.53 -38.72
CA ARG A 404 -2.11 -4.24 -40.17
C ARG A 404 -3.00 -5.11 -41.06
N ARG A 405 -3.34 -6.32 -40.62
CA ARG A 405 -4.27 -7.23 -41.30
C ARG A 405 -5.74 -6.94 -41.00
N GLY A 406 -6.03 -5.94 -40.14
CA GLY A 406 -7.39 -5.50 -39.84
C GLY A 406 -8.06 -6.27 -38.69
N THR A 407 -7.30 -6.91 -37.79
CA THR A 407 -7.89 -7.49 -36.58
C THR A 407 -8.18 -6.39 -35.55
N ALA A 408 -9.45 -6.25 -35.16
CA ALA A 408 -9.91 -5.21 -34.25
C ALA A 408 -9.29 -5.34 -32.86
N GLU A 409 -9.18 -6.56 -32.34
CA GLU A 409 -8.61 -6.86 -31.03
C GLU A 409 -7.13 -6.46 -30.96
N ALA A 410 -6.40 -6.61 -32.06
CA ALA A 410 -5.00 -6.22 -32.15
C ALA A 410 -4.84 -4.69 -32.23
N GLU A 411 -5.68 -4.01 -33.00
CA GLU A 411 -5.73 -2.53 -33.03
C GLU A 411 -6.05 -1.98 -31.63
N GLN A 412 -7.06 -2.53 -30.94
CA GLN A 412 -7.40 -2.16 -29.56
C GLN A 412 -6.24 -2.41 -28.59
N ALA A 413 -5.60 -3.58 -28.65
CA ALA A 413 -4.52 -3.93 -27.74
C ALA A 413 -3.35 -2.95 -27.89
N ILE A 414 -2.88 -2.70 -29.12
CA ILE A 414 -1.80 -1.75 -29.38
C ILE A 414 -2.20 -0.34 -28.96
N ALA A 415 -3.43 0.08 -29.28
CA ALA A 415 -3.93 1.39 -28.90
C ALA A 415 -3.91 1.57 -27.37
N ARG A 416 -4.38 0.57 -26.59
CA ARG A 416 -4.33 0.61 -25.12
C ARG A 416 -2.90 0.61 -24.58
N MET A 417 -2.03 -0.25 -25.12
CA MET A 417 -0.61 -0.32 -24.72
C MET A 417 0.07 1.03 -24.91
N LEU A 418 -0.10 1.66 -26.09
CA LEU A 418 0.47 2.96 -26.41
C LEU A 418 -0.23 4.11 -25.68
N PHE A 419 -1.53 4.01 -25.38
CA PHE A 419 -2.23 5.09 -24.69
C PHE A 419 -1.85 5.13 -23.19
N TRP A 420 -1.81 3.97 -22.53
CA TRP A 420 -1.63 3.86 -21.08
C TRP A 420 -0.20 3.49 -20.64
N GLY A 421 0.68 3.11 -21.57
CA GLY A 421 2.02 2.62 -21.26
C GLY A 421 2.01 1.27 -20.52
N GLN A 422 1.22 0.32 -21.02
CA GLN A 422 1.04 -1.00 -20.40
C GLN A 422 2.00 -2.05 -20.98
N GLN A 423 2.21 -3.15 -20.26
CA GLN A 423 2.96 -4.32 -20.75
C GLN A 423 4.37 -3.96 -21.28
N GLY A 424 5.01 -2.95 -20.67
CA GLY A 424 6.37 -2.51 -20.98
C GLY A 424 6.53 -1.66 -22.26
N VAL A 425 5.43 -1.22 -22.88
CA VAL A 425 5.42 -0.27 -23.99
C VAL A 425 5.37 1.16 -23.47
N SER A 426 6.12 2.08 -24.07
CA SER A 426 6.10 3.49 -23.66
C SER A 426 4.83 4.18 -24.18
N PRO A 427 4.23 5.12 -23.42
CA PRO A 427 3.09 5.88 -23.91
C PRO A 427 3.40 6.69 -25.18
N ASN A 428 2.58 6.54 -26.20
CA ASN A 428 2.52 7.37 -27.40
C ASN A 428 1.05 7.64 -27.78
N ILE A 429 0.48 8.70 -27.18
CA ILE A 429 -0.94 9.05 -27.33
C ILE A 429 -1.32 9.34 -28.79
N GLN A 430 -0.42 9.96 -29.57
CA GLN A 430 -0.69 10.29 -30.98
C GLN A 430 -0.80 9.01 -31.83
N GLU A 431 0.10 8.06 -31.62
CA GLU A 431 0.05 6.77 -32.32
C GLU A 431 -1.15 5.94 -31.86
N ALA A 432 -1.44 5.92 -30.55
CA ALA A 432 -2.63 5.30 -30.00
C ALA A 432 -3.92 5.84 -30.63
N ALA A 433 -4.06 7.17 -30.75
CA ALA A 433 -5.20 7.81 -31.38
C ALA A 433 -5.36 7.42 -32.86
N ARG A 434 -4.26 7.16 -33.58
CA ARG A 434 -4.32 6.63 -34.96
C ARG A 434 -4.82 5.19 -35.01
N HIS A 435 -4.45 4.36 -34.05
CA HIS A 435 -4.95 2.98 -33.94
C HIS A 435 -6.44 2.98 -33.58
N TYR A 436 -6.87 3.72 -32.55
CA TYR A 436 -8.29 3.87 -32.22
C TYR A 436 -9.12 4.44 -33.38
N ARG A 437 -8.62 5.45 -34.10
CA ARG A 437 -9.29 5.97 -35.31
C ARG A 437 -9.47 4.87 -36.36
N ARG A 438 -8.47 4.02 -36.55
CA ARG A 438 -8.54 2.94 -37.54
C ARG A 438 -9.58 1.90 -37.15
N GLY A 439 -9.57 1.46 -35.90
CA GLY A 439 -10.61 0.57 -35.37
C GLY A 439 -12.01 1.17 -35.50
N ALA A 440 -12.17 2.45 -35.16
CA ALA A 440 -13.46 3.15 -35.21
C ALA A 440 -14.01 3.35 -36.64
N VAL A 441 -13.14 3.68 -37.59
CA VAL A 441 -13.54 4.09 -38.95
C VAL A 441 -13.49 2.94 -39.95
N GLN A 442 -12.46 2.10 -39.90
CA GLN A 442 -12.25 1.05 -40.90
C GLN A 442 -12.84 -0.29 -40.47
N LEU A 443 -12.73 -0.62 -39.18
CA LEU A 443 -13.21 -1.90 -38.64
C LEU A 443 -14.60 -1.78 -38.02
N GLU A 444 -15.10 -0.56 -37.88
CA GLU A 444 -16.37 -0.23 -37.23
C GLU A 444 -16.53 -0.89 -35.85
N ASP A 445 -15.41 -1.05 -35.14
CA ASP A 445 -15.35 -1.70 -33.84
C ASP A 445 -15.90 -0.78 -32.75
N PRO A 446 -16.89 -1.22 -31.94
CA PRO A 446 -17.58 -0.36 -31.00
C PRO A 446 -16.69 0.14 -29.85
N VAL A 447 -15.70 -0.66 -29.43
CA VAL A 447 -14.73 -0.25 -28.40
C VAL A 447 -13.87 0.90 -28.92
N SER A 448 -13.32 0.76 -30.13
CA SER A 448 -12.52 1.78 -30.79
C SER A 448 -13.33 3.04 -31.11
N MET A 449 -14.61 2.89 -31.51
CA MET A 449 -15.52 4.03 -31.70
C MET A 449 -15.68 4.82 -30.40
N TYR A 450 -15.87 4.13 -29.28
CA TYR A 450 -15.93 4.78 -27.97
C TYR A 450 -14.62 5.48 -27.63
N ASP A 451 -13.48 4.78 -27.65
CA ASP A 451 -12.19 5.34 -27.24
C ASP A 451 -11.78 6.50 -28.14
N TYR A 452 -11.99 6.39 -29.45
CA TYR A 452 -11.74 7.50 -30.38
C TYR A 452 -12.72 8.66 -30.15
N GLY A 453 -13.97 8.38 -29.81
CA GLY A 453 -14.95 9.39 -29.41
C GLY A 453 -14.49 10.18 -28.17
N ILE A 454 -14.02 9.49 -27.13
CA ILE A 454 -13.46 10.13 -25.92
C ILE A 454 -12.23 10.98 -26.27
N ILE A 455 -11.32 10.44 -27.08
CA ILE A 455 -10.12 11.15 -27.56
C ILE A 455 -10.49 12.45 -28.28
N LEU A 456 -11.50 12.42 -29.16
CA LEU A 456 -12.00 13.60 -29.88
C LEU A 456 -12.72 14.60 -28.95
N LEU A 457 -13.42 14.12 -27.92
CA LEU A 457 -14.04 14.97 -26.90
C LEU A 457 -12.99 15.72 -26.06
N GLN A 458 -11.90 15.05 -25.71
CA GLN A 458 -10.86 15.59 -24.84
C GLN A 458 -9.73 16.31 -25.60
N GLY A 459 -9.54 16.01 -26.89
CA GLY A 459 -8.43 16.54 -27.69
C GLY A 459 -7.07 15.91 -27.35
N GLN A 460 -7.06 14.64 -26.93
CA GLN A 460 -5.84 13.94 -26.52
C GLN A 460 -5.09 13.36 -27.72
N GLY A 461 -4.00 14.00 -28.13
CA GLY A 461 -3.20 13.57 -29.28
C GLY A 461 -3.84 13.86 -30.64
N VAL A 462 -5.02 14.47 -30.67
CA VAL A 462 -5.74 14.96 -31.87
C VAL A 462 -6.45 16.27 -31.56
N GLU A 463 -6.89 16.99 -32.60
CA GLU A 463 -7.73 18.17 -32.42
C GLU A 463 -9.12 17.79 -31.88
N LYS A 464 -9.66 18.63 -30.99
CA LYS A 464 -10.96 18.41 -30.35
C LYS A 464 -12.09 18.58 -31.37
N ASP A 465 -12.96 17.58 -31.50
CA ASP A 465 -14.12 17.58 -32.41
C ASP A 465 -15.32 16.93 -31.71
N VAL A 466 -16.10 17.76 -31.01
CA VAL A 466 -17.24 17.30 -30.19
C VAL A 466 -18.36 16.70 -31.05
N PRO A 467 -18.84 17.32 -32.14
CA PRO A 467 -19.90 16.73 -32.96
C PRO A 467 -19.54 15.33 -33.48
N LYS A 468 -18.30 15.15 -33.96
CA LYS A 468 -17.83 13.86 -34.43
C LYS A 468 -17.69 12.85 -33.31
N ALA A 469 -17.18 13.25 -32.14
CA ALA A 469 -17.13 12.40 -30.97
C ALA A 469 -18.50 11.84 -30.59
N ILE A 470 -19.52 12.70 -30.50
CA ILE A 470 -20.89 12.28 -30.20
C ILE A 470 -21.44 11.33 -31.27
N SER A 471 -21.09 11.53 -32.54
CA SER A 471 -21.49 10.61 -33.61
C SER A 471 -20.93 9.20 -33.40
N PHE A 472 -19.65 9.06 -33.02
CA PHE A 472 -19.05 7.76 -32.74
C PHE A 472 -19.59 7.13 -31.46
N LEU A 473 -19.80 7.93 -30.39
CA LEU A 473 -20.39 7.42 -29.16
C LEU A 473 -21.81 6.88 -29.38
N ARG A 474 -22.63 7.55 -30.22
CA ARG A 474 -23.96 7.03 -30.58
C ARG A 474 -23.85 5.71 -31.35
N LYS A 475 -22.98 5.63 -32.35
CA LYS A 475 -22.77 4.37 -33.09
C LYS A 475 -22.31 3.23 -32.18
N ALA A 476 -21.38 3.49 -31.25
CA ALA A 476 -20.93 2.51 -30.27
C ALA A 476 -22.08 2.05 -29.35
N MET A 477 -22.92 2.99 -28.89
CA MET A 477 -24.13 2.69 -28.13
C MET A 477 -25.12 1.85 -28.92
N ASP A 478 -25.38 2.18 -30.19
CA ASP A 478 -26.32 1.46 -31.07
C ASP A 478 -25.85 0.02 -31.33
N GLN A 479 -24.54 -0.24 -31.24
CA GLN A 479 -23.93 -1.57 -31.26
C GLN A 479 -23.87 -2.25 -29.88
N GLY A 480 -24.47 -1.66 -28.84
CA GLY A 480 -24.57 -2.25 -27.50
C GLY A 480 -23.38 -2.00 -26.57
N PHE A 481 -22.46 -1.09 -26.91
CA PHE A 481 -21.31 -0.81 -26.04
C PHE A 481 -21.68 0.10 -24.87
N VAL A 482 -21.85 -0.51 -23.69
CA VAL A 482 -22.35 0.14 -22.47
C VAL A 482 -21.57 1.39 -22.06
N PRO A 483 -20.21 1.44 -22.09
CA PRO A 483 -19.48 2.65 -21.73
C PRO A 483 -19.85 3.88 -22.57
N ALA A 484 -20.28 3.69 -23.82
CA ALA A 484 -20.75 4.78 -24.68
C ALA A 484 -22.09 5.37 -24.21
N ILE A 485 -22.99 4.57 -23.64
CA ILE A 485 -24.23 5.06 -23.03
C ILE A 485 -23.90 6.03 -21.88
N ASN A 486 -22.98 5.63 -20.99
CA ASN A 486 -22.54 6.46 -19.88
C ASN A 486 -21.86 7.77 -20.34
N ALA A 487 -21.00 7.71 -21.36
CA ALA A 487 -20.34 8.90 -21.90
C ALA A 487 -21.33 9.87 -22.55
N LEU A 488 -22.36 9.37 -23.25
CA LEU A 488 -23.44 10.20 -23.79
C LEU A 488 -24.28 10.83 -22.69
N ALA A 489 -24.62 10.07 -21.64
CA ALA A 489 -25.33 10.59 -20.47
C ALA A 489 -24.56 11.73 -19.80
N TRP A 490 -23.26 11.55 -19.58
CA TRP A 490 -22.38 12.60 -19.06
C TRP A 490 -22.31 13.82 -19.97
N TYR A 491 -22.31 13.64 -21.29
CA TYR A 491 -22.39 14.74 -22.23
C TYR A 491 -23.69 15.55 -22.10
N TYR A 492 -24.84 14.88 -21.99
CA TYR A 492 -26.12 15.57 -21.82
C TYR A 492 -26.20 16.31 -20.50
N GLU A 493 -25.66 15.75 -19.42
CA GLU A 493 -25.64 16.40 -18.11
C GLU A 493 -24.70 17.62 -18.10
N GLN A 494 -23.43 17.46 -18.47
CA GLN A 494 -22.43 18.53 -18.36
C GLN A 494 -22.58 19.63 -19.41
N PHE A 495 -22.89 19.29 -20.67
CA PHE A 495 -22.87 20.27 -21.78
C PHE A 495 -24.24 20.70 -22.26
N LYS A 496 -25.28 19.86 -22.09
CA LYS A 496 -26.66 20.21 -22.46
C LYS A 496 -27.52 20.61 -21.27
N GLN A 497 -27.06 20.30 -20.05
CA GLN A 497 -27.86 20.44 -18.82
C GLN A 497 -29.22 19.73 -18.92
N ASP A 498 -29.30 18.68 -19.74
CA ASP A 498 -30.50 17.85 -19.88
C ASP A 498 -30.40 16.67 -18.91
N TYR A 499 -30.73 16.94 -17.65
CA TYR A 499 -30.72 15.94 -16.59
C TYR A 499 -31.72 14.81 -16.84
N LYS A 500 -32.81 15.07 -17.58
CA LYS A 500 -33.82 14.05 -17.90
C LYS A 500 -33.23 13.02 -18.84
N GLN A 501 -32.64 13.47 -19.94
CA GLN A 501 -32.00 12.57 -20.89
C GLN A 501 -30.78 11.86 -20.30
N ALA A 502 -29.97 12.56 -19.50
CA ALA A 502 -28.82 11.97 -18.82
C ALA A 502 -29.22 10.84 -17.85
N VAL A 503 -30.22 11.09 -16.99
CA VAL A 503 -30.69 10.07 -16.04
C VAL A 503 -31.30 8.87 -16.76
N GLN A 504 -32.07 9.06 -17.84
CA GLN A 504 -32.61 7.94 -18.62
C GLN A 504 -31.50 7.03 -19.18
N LEU A 505 -30.45 7.62 -19.73
CA LEU A 505 -29.30 6.88 -20.26
C LEU A 505 -28.51 6.20 -19.12
N TRP A 506 -28.29 6.87 -17.99
CA TRP A 506 -27.62 6.26 -16.85
C TRP A 506 -28.44 5.13 -16.21
N GLU A 507 -29.77 5.22 -16.17
CA GLU A 507 -30.62 4.11 -15.71
C GLU A 507 -30.51 2.91 -16.65
N GLN A 508 -30.49 3.14 -17.96
CA GLN A 508 -30.24 2.09 -18.94
C GLN A 508 -28.86 1.45 -18.73
N ALA A 509 -27.81 2.25 -18.49
CA ALA A 509 -26.48 1.73 -18.23
C ALA A 509 -26.36 1.03 -16.86
N ASP A 510 -27.07 1.47 -15.81
CA ASP A 510 -27.12 0.82 -14.48
C ASP A 510 -27.75 -0.57 -14.55
N LEU A 511 -28.78 -0.74 -15.39
CA LEU A 511 -29.40 -2.04 -15.68
C LEU A 511 -28.43 -3.02 -16.35
N LEU A 512 -27.47 -2.49 -17.12
CA LEU A 512 -26.38 -3.25 -17.75
C LEU A 512 -25.12 -3.31 -16.87
N GLU A 513 -25.28 -3.08 -15.57
CA GLU A 513 -24.23 -3.15 -14.56
C GLU A 513 -23.04 -2.19 -14.75
N CYS A 514 -23.22 -1.05 -15.44
CA CYS A 514 -22.18 -0.03 -15.58
C CYS A 514 -21.82 0.59 -14.20
N PRO A 515 -20.55 0.51 -13.77
CA PRO A 515 -20.11 1.06 -12.48
C PRO A 515 -20.22 2.60 -12.41
N GLU A 516 -19.88 3.29 -13.49
CA GLU A 516 -19.91 4.75 -13.61
C GLU A 516 -21.33 5.29 -13.59
N ALA A 517 -22.26 4.61 -14.27
CA ALA A 517 -23.66 5.03 -14.32
C ALA A 517 -24.31 4.99 -12.92
N ALA A 518 -24.07 3.91 -12.17
CA ALA A 518 -24.50 3.81 -10.78
C ALA A 518 -23.94 4.96 -9.93
N PHE A 519 -22.65 5.29 -10.08
CA PHE A 519 -22.03 6.42 -9.37
C PHE A 519 -22.73 7.74 -9.71
N ASN A 520 -22.91 8.02 -11.00
CA ASN A 520 -23.51 9.26 -11.47
C ASN A 520 -24.95 9.41 -10.98
N LEU A 521 -25.76 8.35 -11.02
CA LEU A 521 -27.09 8.35 -10.41
C LEU A 521 -27.04 8.64 -8.90
N GLY A 522 -26.06 8.10 -8.18
CA GLY A 522 -25.82 8.42 -6.77
C GLY A 522 -25.53 9.90 -6.55
N VAL A 523 -24.69 10.50 -7.41
CA VAL A 523 -24.40 11.95 -7.38
C VAL A 523 -25.68 12.76 -7.63
N MET A 524 -26.48 12.38 -8.63
CA MET A 524 -27.75 13.06 -8.95
C MET A 524 -28.73 13.06 -7.76
N TYR A 525 -28.86 11.93 -7.05
CA TYR A 525 -29.65 11.87 -5.81
C TYR A 525 -29.03 12.71 -4.69
N SER A 526 -27.72 12.71 -4.52
CA SER A 526 -27.06 13.45 -3.44
C SER A 526 -27.20 14.96 -3.60
N GLN A 527 -27.25 15.45 -4.84
CA GLN A 527 -27.35 16.87 -5.19
C GLN A 527 -28.80 17.32 -5.43
N GLY A 528 -29.77 16.40 -5.50
CA GLY A 528 -31.16 16.73 -5.83
C GLY A 528 -31.38 17.14 -7.29
N LEU A 529 -30.49 16.70 -8.19
CA LEU A 529 -30.57 16.96 -9.64
C LEU A 529 -31.32 15.84 -10.39
N TYR A 530 -31.69 14.77 -9.69
CA TYR A 530 -32.49 13.71 -10.27
C TYR A 530 -33.88 14.25 -10.65
N PRO A 531 -34.34 14.14 -11.91
CA PRO A 531 -35.60 14.72 -12.37
C PRO A 531 -36.82 14.29 -11.53
N GLY A 532 -37.53 15.27 -10.98
CA GLY A 532 -38.75 15.05 -10.19
C GLY A 532 -38.52 14.44 -8.80
N LYS A 533 -37.27 14.38 -8.31
CA LYS A 533 -36.94 13.85 -6.97
C LYS A 533 -36.07 14.84 -6.20
N ALA A 534 -36.40 15.05 -4.93
CA ALA A 534 -35.56 15.86 -4.03
C ALA A 534 -34.24 15.14 -3.70
N ALA A 535 -33.28 15.89 -3.15
CA ALA A 535 -32.02 15.33 -2.68
C ALA A 535 -32.26 14.23 -1.65
N ASN A 536 -31.60 13.07 -1.81
CA ASN A 536 -31.77 11.92 -0.93
C ASN A 536 -30.43 11.18 -0.74
N GLN A 537 -29.81 11.39 0.42
CA GLN A 537 -28.50 10.81 0.74
C GLN A 537 -28.54 9.29 0.88
N TYR A 538 -29.63 8.72 1.39
CA TYR A 538 -29.76 7.26 1.53
C TYR A 538 -29.88 6.56 0.16
N MET A 539 -30.60 7.17 -0.78
CA MET A 539 -30.61 6.68 -2.17
C MET A 539 -29.24 6.83 -2.83
N ALA A 540 -28.55 7.95 -2.62
CA ALA A 540 -27.18 8.13 -3.09
C ALA A 540 -26.25 7.03 -2.56
N TYR A 541 -26.33 6.71 -1.25
CA TYR A 541 -25.60 5.60 -0.63
C TYR A 541 -25.85 4.26 -1.32
N LYS A 542 -27.11 3.90 -1.62
CA LYS A 542 -27.42 2.64 -2.32
C LYS A 542 -26.75 2.56 -3.69
N TYR A 543 -26.72 3.67 -4.43
CA TYR A 543 -26.07 3.76 -5.73
C TYR A 543 -24.54 3.73 -5.62
N TYR A 544 -23.95 4.41 -4.63
CA TYR A 544 -22.52 4.33 -4.36
C TYR A 544 -22.10 2.90 -3.97
N LEU A 545 -22.91 2.19 -3.20
CA LEU A 545 -22.67 0.78 -2.87
C LEU A 545 -22.66 -0.11 -4.11
N LYS A 546 -23.68 0.00 -4.98
CA LYS A 546 -23.71 -0.72 -6.27
C LYS A 546 -22.46 -0.40 -7.11
N SER A 547 -22.13 0.88 -7.22
CA SER A 547 -21.00 1.37 -8.00
C SER A 547 -19.65 0.81 -7.49
N ALA A 548 -19.44 0.81 -6.18
CA ALA A 548 -18.25 0.26 -5.55
C ALA A 548 -18.14 -1.26 -5.76
N GLN A 549 -19.23 -2.00 -5.56
CA GLN A 549 -19.28 -3.45 -5.78
C GLN A 549 -18.97 -3.85 -7.23
N ARG A 550 -19.25 -2.95 -8.18
CA ARG A 550 -18.92 -3.12 -9.60
C ARG A 550 -17.52 -2.58 -9.97
N GLY A 551 -16.71 -2.14 -9.00
CA GLY A 551 -15.32 -1.74 -9.22
C GLY A 551 -15.10 -0.27 -9.57
N HIS A 552 -16.02 0.64 -9.25
CA HIS A 552 -15.80 2.08 -9.47
C HIS A 552 -15.02 2.74 -8.32
N ILE A 553 -13.83 3.29 -8.62
CA ILE A 553 -12.91 3.88 -7.63
C ILE A 553 -13.53 5.05 -6.84
N ARG A 554 -14.17 6.01 -7.53
CA ARG A 554 -14.84 7.13 -6.84
C ARG A 554 -16.03 6.64 -6.03
N GLY A 555 -16.79 5.67 -6.55
CA GLY A 555 -17.91 5.04 -5.82
C GLY A 555 -17.45 4.41 -4.51
N ALA A 556 -16.35 3.67 -4.54
CA ALA A 556 -15.71 3.08 -3.36
C ALA A 556 -15.26 4.14 -2.34
N THR A 557 -14.69 5.26 -2.80
CA THR A 557 -14.25 6.35 -1.90
C THR A 557 -15.43 7.04 -1.22
N PHE A 558 -16.51 7.30 -1.95
CA PHE A 558 -17.74 7.88 -1.39
C PHE A 558 -18.45 6.91 -0.43
N LEU A 559 -18.51 5.62 -0.77
CA LEU A 559 -19.03 4.58 0.11
C LEU A 559 -18.24 4.53 1.42
N ALA A 560 -16.91 4.51 1.33
CA ALA A 560 -16.04 4.46 2.49
C ALA A 560 -16.19 5.71 3.38
N ASN A 561 -16.38 6.90 2.79
CA ASN A 561 -16.68 8.12 3.54
C ASN A 561 -17.97 7.98 4.38
N ILE A 562 -19.02 7.43 3.77
CA ILE A 562 -20.28 7.17 4.47
C ILE A 562 -20.08 6.09 5.56
N TRP A 563 -19.26 5.08 5.33
CA TRP A 563 -19.01 4.03 6.33
C TRP A 563 -18.12 4.50 7.50
N THR A 564 -17.18 5.42 7.29
CA THR A 564 -16.38 5.97 8.41
C THR A 564 -17.19 6.94 9.28
N THR A 565 -18.18 7.64 8.73
CA THR A 565 -19.03 8.58 9.49
C THR A 565 -20.32 7.95 9.99
N GLY A 566 -20.90 7.03 9.23
CA GLY A 566 -22.26 6.54 9.41
C GLY A 566 -23.31 7.49 8.82
N MET A 567 -24.54 7.01 8.70
CA MET A 567 -25.71 7.81 8.37
C MET A 567 -26.78 7.56 9.43
N PRO A 568 -27.07 8.53 10.33
CA PRO A 568 -27.99 8.34 11.45
C PRO A 568 -29.32 7.74 11.02
N GLY A 569 -29.75 6.65 11.67
CA GLY A 569 -31.00 5.95 11.37
C GLY A 569 -31.01 5.08 10.11
N PHE A 570 -29.97 5.11 9.27
CA PHE A 570 -29.94 4.40 7.99
C PHE A 570 -28.74 3.47 7.80
N VAL A 571 -27.54 3.89 8.17
CA VAL A 571 -26.29 3.15 7.95
C VAL A 571 -25.40 3.26 9.19
N ASN A 572 -25.10 2.12 9.80
CA ASN A 572 -24.16 2.07 10.92
C ASN A 572 -22.73 2.37 10.46
N ARG A 573 -21.94 2.97 11.36
CA ARG A 573 -20.51 3.19 11.17
C ARG A 573 -19.76 1.86 11.03
N ARG A 574 -18.90 1.74 10.01
CA ARG A 574 -18.12 0.55 9.63
C ARG A 574 -16.70 0.94 9.17
N PRO A 575 -15.83 1.44 10.08
CA PRO A 575 -14.53 2.00 9.70
C PRO A 575 -13.59 0.94 9.10
N SER A 576 -13.58 -0.29 9.61
CA SER A 576 -12.73 -1.36 9.06
C SER A 576 -13.08 -1.71 7.61
N ASP A 577 -14.37 -1.71 7.27
CA ASP A 577 -14.82 -1.95 5.89
C ASP A 577 -14.52 -0.75 4.99
N ALA A 578 -14.61 0.47 5.53
CA ALA A 578 -14.22 1.69 4.82
C ALA A 578 -12.74 1.63 4.40
N VAL A 579 -11.85 1.21 5.32
CA VAL A 579 -10.41 1.05 5.07
C VAL A 579 -10.15 0.12 3.88
N LEU A 580 -10.86 -1.01 3.77
CA LEU A 580 -10.67 -1.95 2.67
C LEU A 580 -10.94 -1.30 1.31
N TRP A 581 -12.03 -0.53 1.19
CA TRP A 581 -12.37 0.18 -0.05
C TRP A 581 -11.39 1.30 -0.39
N VAL A 582 -10.99 2.13 0.59
CA VAL A 582 -10.02 3.20 0.30
C VAL A 582 -8.61 2.67 0.08
N LYS A 583 -8.21 1.56 0.73
CA LYS A 583 -6.95 0.87 0.45
C LYS A 583 -6.94 0.40 -1.01
N TRP A 584 -7.97 -0.33 -1.42
CA TRP A 584 -8.10 -0.79 -2.80
C TRP A 584 -8.09 0.37 -3.80
N ALA A 585 -8.85 1.45 -3.54
CA ALA A 585 -8.84 2.64 -4.38
C ALA A 585 -7.46 3.33 -4.44
N ALA A 586 -6.77 3.44 -3.31
CA ALA A 586 -5.44 4.04 -3.21
C ALA A 586 -4.36 3.21 -3.92
N GLU A 587 -4.50 1.88 -3.96
CA GLU A 587 -3.56 0.98 -4.66
C GLU A 587 -3.60 1.16 -6.19
N HIS A 588 -4.61 1.83 -6.75
CA HIS A 588 -4.68 2.15 -8.18
C HIS A 588 -3.90 3.41 -8.60
N ASN A 589 -3.12 4.01 -7.69
CA ASN A 589 -2.35 5.21 -8.00
C ASN A 589 -1.16 4.91 -8.94
N GLY A 590 -0.96 5.77 -9.94
CA GLY A 590 0.05 5.51 -10.97
C GLY A 590 1.52 5.59 -10.50
N TYR A 591 1.78 6.19 -9.34
CA TYR A 591 3.12 6.24 -8.76
C TYR A 591 3.55 4.88 -8.21
N LEU A 592 2.61 4.13 -7.60
CA LEU A 592 2.81 2.72 -7.25
C LEU A 592 3.06 1.88 -8.51
N GLY A 593 2.27 2.09 -9.57
CA GLY A 593 2.47 1.41 -10.85
C GLY A 593 3.87 1.63 -11.42
N SER A 594 4.43 2.84 -11.32
CA SER A 594 5.81 3.13 -11.75
C SER A 594 6.86 2.35 -10.94
N VAL A 595 6.67 2.18 -9.63
CA VAL A 595 7.57 1.39 -8.79
C VAL A 595 7.49 -0.09 -9.14
N LEU A 596 6.28 -0.63 -9.32
CA LEU A 596 6.05 -2.02 -9.71
C LEU A 596 6.63 -2.33 -11.09
N ARG A 597 6.44 -1.43 -12.07
CA ARG A 597 7.02 -1.57 -13.41
C ARG A 597 8.55 -1.60 -13.36
N LYS A 598 9.19 -0.72 -12.59
CA LYS A 598 10.65 -0.76 -12.39
C LYS A 598 11.12 -2.08 -11.77
N ALA A 599 10.38 -2.59 -10.78
CA ALA A 599 10.71 -3.86 -10.14
C ALA A 599 10.64 -5.04 -11.13
N LEU A 600 9.59 -5.07 -11.95
CA LEU A 600 9.38 -6.09 -12.98
C LEU A 600 10.40 -5.98 -14.11
N ASP A 601 10.67 -4.77 -14.61
CA ASP A 601 11.67 -4.56 -15.67
C ASP A 601 13.08 -4.94 -15.20
N SER A 602 13.41 -4.70 -13.93
CA SER A 602 14.65 -5.18 -13.32
C SER A 602 14.70 -6.71 -13.27
N TYR A 603 13.59 -7.37 -12.90
CA TYR A 603 13.49 -8.83 -12.92
C TYR A 603 13.73 -9.42 -14.32
N LEU A 604 13.03 -8.89 -15.32
CA LEU A 604 13.14 -9.33 -16.72
C LEU A 604 14.54 -9.11 -17.31
N LYS A 605 15.29 -8.13 -16.79
CA LYS A 605 16.71 -7.87 -17.14
C LYS A 605 17.70 -8.68 -16.30
N ASN A 606 17.21 -9.62 -15.48
CA ASN A 606 17.99 -10.43 -14.56
C ASN A 606 18.73 -9.64 -13.45
N ASP A 607 18.27 -8.42 -13.15
CA ASP A 607 18.76 -7.61 -12.02
C ASP A 607 17.89 -7.86 -10.77
N MET A 608 18.14 -9.02 -10.15
CA MET A 608 17.36 -9.53 -9.01
C MET A 608 17.43 -8.62 -7.79
N PHE A 609 18.57 -7.95 -7.54
CA PHE A 609 18.75 -7.08 -6.38
C PHE A 609 17.91 -5.80 -6.51
N SER A 610 17.93 -5.14 -7.67
CA SER A 610 17.09 -3.97 -7.90
C SER A 610 15.61 -4.34 -7.93
N SER A 611 15.28 -5.50 -8.50
CA SER A 611 13.91 -6.02 -8.47
C SER A 611 13.42 -6.19 -7.04
N LEU A 612 14.22 -6.84 -6.18
CA LEU A 612 13.93 -7.02 -4.76
C LEU A 612 13.71 -5.68 -4.06
N LEU A 613 14.59 -4.70 -4.29
CA LEU A 613 14.51 -3.40 -3.65
C LEU A 613 13.22 -2.64 -4.00
N TYR A 614 12.85 -2.60 -5.28
CA TYR A 614 11.62 -1.93 -5.71
C TYR A 614 10.36 -2.69 -5.28
N TYR A 615 10.36 -4.03 -5.33
CA TYR A 615 9.25 -4.80 -4.77
C TYR A 615 9.14 -4.63 -3.26
N MET A 616 10.25 -4.52 -2.50
CA MET A 616 10.21 -4.21 -1.07
C MET A 616 9.58 -2.84 -0.80
N MET A 617 9.91 -1.82 -1.62
CA MET A 617 9.26 -0.52 -1.50
C MET A 617 7.74 -0.60 -1.67
N ALA A 618 7.25 -1.46 -2.56
CA ALA A 618 5.81 -1.66 -2.78
C ALA A 618 5.18 -2.62 -1.73
N ALA A 619 5.93 -3.60 -1.23
CA ALA A 619 5.46 -4.58 -0.28
C ALA A 619 5.20 -3.98 1.12
N GLU A 620 6.05 -3.04 1.55
CA GLU A 620 5.84 -2.28 2.80
C GLU A 620 4.64 -1.33 2.73
N LEU A 621 4.07 -1.09 1.55
CA LEU A 621 2.80 -0.36 1.36
C LEU A 621 1.57 -1.22 1.66
N GLY A 622 1.75 -2.53 1.83
CA GLY A 622 0.65 -3.49 1.94
C GLY A 622 0.11 -4.01 0.61
N TYR A 623 0.83 -3.80 -0.50
CA TYR A 623 0.44 -4.28 -1.83
C TYR A 623 0.79 -5.77 -1.97
N VAL A 624 -0.24 -6.61 -2.01
CA VAL A 624 -0.12 -8.08 -1.88
C VAL A 624 0.74 -8.72 -2.98
N PRO A 625 0.59 -8.39 -4.28
CA PRO A 625 1.47 -8.96 -5.31
C PRO A 625 2.95 -8.63 -5.08
N ALA A 626 3.26 -7.44 -4.56
CA ALA A 626 4.64 -7.11 -4.20
C ALA A 626 5.14 -7.89 -2.98
N GLN A 627 4.30 -8.09 -1.95
CA GLN A 627 4.65 -8.94 -0.81
C GLN A 627 4.99 -10.37 -1.27
N PHE A 628 4.16 -10.96 -2.13
CA PHE A 628 4.46 -12.25 -2.74
C PHE A 628 5.79 -12.22 -3.48
N ASN A 629 5.99 -11.25 -4.37
CA ASN A 629 7.19 -11.17 -5.20
C ASN A 629 8.48 -10.98 -4.38
N VAL A 630 8.43 -10.23 -3.27
CA VAL A 630 9.57 -10.14 -2.35
C VAL A 630 9.89 -11.49 -1.72
N ALA A 631 8.86 -12.22 -1.24
CA ALA A 631 9.07 -13.55 -0.67
C ALA A 631 9.69 -14.51 -1.68
N TYR A 632 9.15 -14.52 -2.91
CA TYR A 632 9.66 -15.32 -4.02
C TYR A 632 11.10 -14.96 -4.39
N LEU A 633 11.45 -13.68 -4.48
CA LEU A 633 12.81 -13.25 -4.77
C LEU A 633 13.80 -13.60 -3.65
N CYS A 634 13.37 -13.49 -2.39
CA CYS A 634 14.20 -13.88 -1.24
C CYS A 634 14.48 -15.39 -1.23
N GLU A 635 13.52 -16.18 -1.65
CA GLU A 635 13.66 -17.62 -1.83
C GLU A 635 14.64 -17.97 -2.95
N GLN A 636 14.44 -17.41 -4.15
CA GLN A 636 15.26 -17.72 -5.33
C GLN A 636 16.73 -17.26 -5.19
N ASN A 637 17.00 -16.30 -4.31
CA ASN A 637 18.33 -15.71 -4.13
C ASN A 637 18.95 -15.98 -2.75
N MET A 638 18.42 -16.97 -2.02
CA MET A 638 18.98 -17.42 -0.75
C MET A 638 20.38 -18.02 -0.99
N GLY A 639 21.39 -17.54 -0.25
CA GLY A 639 22.78 -17.96 -0.46
C GLY A 639 23.45 -17.34 -1.69
N GLY A 640 22.74 -16.51 -2.46
CA GLY A 640 23.27 -15.65 -3.50
C GLY A 640 23.77 -14.33 -2.93
N PHE A 641 23.10 -13.22 -3.27
CA PHE A 641 23.41 -11.91 -2.68
C PHE A 641 22.75 -11.68 -1.31
N LEU A 642 21.84 -12.58 -0.90
CA LEU A 642 21.20 -12.55 0.42
C LEU A 642 21.89 -13.54 1.36
N ASP A 643 22.18 -13.05 2.56
CA ASP A 643 22.54 -13.91 3.69
C ASP A 643 21.41 -14.94 3.94
N PRO A 644 21.72 -16.23 4.15
CA PRO A 644 20.69 -17.27 4.32
C PRO A 644 19.72 -17.02 5.47
N VAL A 645 20.20 -16.50 6.61
CA VAL A 645 19.36 -16.18 7.78
C VAL A 645 18.42 -15.04 7.43
N TYR A 646 18.93 -13.98 6.79
CA TYR A 646 18.10 -12.90 6.29
C TYR A 646 17.07 -13.37 5.27
N GLY A 647 17.48 -14.21 4.31
CA GLY A 647 16.62 -14.75 3.26
C GLY A 647 15.43 -15.52 3.83
N LEU A 648 15.68 -16.37 4.83
CA LEU A 648 14.63 -17.14 5.50
C LEU A 648 13.64 -16.24 6.27
N HIS A 649 14.15 -15.26 7.02
CA HIS A 649 13.30 -14.27 7.69
C HIS A 649 12.48 -13.43 6.71
N CYS A 650 13.08 -13.06 5.57
CA CYS A 650 12.41 -12.34 4.50
C CYS A 650 11.24 -13.17 3.95
N MET A 651 11.49 -14.43 3.57
CA MET A 651 10.45 -15.34 3.08
C MET A 651 9.32 -15.49 4.08
N TRP A 652 9.64 -15.81 5.33
CA TRP A 652 8.64 -16.00 6.38
C TRP A 652 7.77 -14.77 6.57
N ARG A 653 8.39 -13.59 6.67
CA ARG A 653 7.67 -12.32 6.85
C ARG A 653 6.70 -12.08 5.70
N TYR A 654 7.15 -12.18 4.46
CA TYR A 654 6.38 -11.73 3.32
C TYR A 654 5.37 -12.77 2.81
N TYR A 655 5.65 -14.07 2.92
CA TYR A 655 4.62 -15.09 2.71
C TYR A 655 3.53 -15.00 3.79
N ASN A 656 3.89 -14.78 5.07
CA ASN A 656 2.91 -14.58 6.14
C ASN A 656 2.01 -13.35 5.86
N LEU A 657 2.57 -12.23 5.41
CA LEU A 657 1.77 -11.06 5.00
C LEU A 657 0.87 -11.37 3.80
N THR A 658 1.38 -12.13 2.82
CA THR A 658 0.60 -12.50 1.63
C THR A 658 -0.62 -13.35 1.98
N ILE A 659 -0.48 -14.33 2.88
CA ILE A 659 -1.59 -15.24 3.26
C ILE A 659 -2.67 -14.55 4.10
N GLN A 660 -2.40 -13.36 4.65
CA GLN A 660 -3.39 -12.55 5.38
C GLN A 660 -4.30 -11.73 4.46
N SER A 661 -4.06 -11.75 3.15
CA SER A 661 -4.91 -11.07 2.16
C SER A 661 -6.27 -11.77 1.96
N GLN A 662 -7.22 -11.09 1.33
CA GLN A 662 -8.56 -11.64 1.08
C GLN A 662 -8.56 -12.85 0.14
N ASP A 663 -7.68 -12.83 -0.86
CA ASP A 663 -7.47 -13.95 -1.77
C ASP A 663 -5.96 -14.17 -1.99
N PRO A 664 -5.29 -14.90 -1.09
CA PRO A 664 -3.85 -15.10 -1.16
C PRO A 664 -3.47 -16.03 -2.32
N ASP A 665 -2.26 -15.87 -2.86
CA ASP A 665 -1.76 -16.81 -3.86
C ASP A 665 -1.56 -18.21 -3.23
N THR A 666 -1.97 -19.27 -3.95
CA THR A 666 -1.93 -20.62 -3.38
C THR A 666 -0.51 -21.16 -3.23
N TYR A 667 0.44 -20.69 -4.06
CA TYR A 667 1.86 -20.99 -3.88
C TYR A 667 2.35 -20.44 -2.53
N ALA A 668 1.98 -19.22 -2.16
CA ALA A 668 2.35 -18.64 -0.85
C ALA A 668 1.77 -19.43 0.33
N ILE A 669 0.54 -19.96 0.20
CA ILE A 669 -0.05 -20.86 1.22
C ILE A 669 0.82 -22.10 1.41
N ILE A 670 1.15 -22.78 0.30
CA ILE A 670 1.98 -23.99 0.35
C ILE A 670 3.34 -23.69 0.98
N ARG A 671 4.00 -22.62 0.53
CA ARG A 671 5.31 -22.22 1.06
C ARG A 671 5.28 -21.83 2.52
N MET A 672 4.20 -21.20 2.99
CA MET A 672 4.02 -20.96 4.42
C MET A 672 3.85 -22.28 5.18
N GLY A 673 3.12 -23.25 4.61
CA GLY A 673 3.03 -24.61 5.14
C GLY A 673 4.39 -25.28 5.27
N ASP A 674 5.24 -25.21 4.24
CA ASP A 674 6.59 -25.78 4.24
C ASP A 674 7.46 -25.12 5.32
N LEU A 675 7.41 -23.79 5.45
CA LEU A 675 8.15 -23.05 6.49
C LEU A 675 7.69 -23.41 7.92
N LEU A 676 6.41 -23.70 8.12
CA LEU A 676 5.86 -24.14 9.41
C LEU A 676 6.22 -25.60 9.71
N TYR A 677 6.29 -26.43 8.68
CA TYR A 677 6.69 -27.83 8.75
C TYR A 677 8.17 -27.97 9.12
N ASP A 678 9.06 -27.24 8.45
CA ASP A 678 10.51 -27.30 8.70
C ASP A 678 10.86 -26.72 10.09
N GLY A 679 10.17 -25.64 10.48
CA GLY A 679 10.54 -24.79 11.61
C GLY A 679 11.76 -23.90 11.30
N HIS A 680 11.94 -22.80 12.03
CA HIS A 680 13.16 -21.98 11.89
C HIS A 680 13.55 -21.25 13.18
N ASP A 681 14.86 -21.02 13.36
CA ASP A 681 15.49 -20.45 14.56
C ASP A 681 15.01 -21.12 15.86
N ASP A 682 14.28 -20.34 16.70
CA ASP A 682 13.68 -20.69 17.98
C ASP A 682 12.24 -21.19 17.86
N ARG A 683 11.65 -21.17 16.65
CA ARG A 683 10.27 -21.62 16.42
C ARG A 683 10.25 -23.11 16.13
N GLN A 684 9.65 -23.84 17.05
CA GLN A 684 9.39 -25.27 16.87
C GLN A 684 8.48 -25.51 15.66
N ARG A 685 8.60 -26.69 15.07
CA ARG A 685 7.72 -27.17 14.00
C ARG A 685 6.27 -27.05 14.44
N ASP A 686 5.44 -26.42 13.61
CA ASP A 686 4.00 -26.32 13.83
C ASP A 686 3.27 -27.12 12.76
N LEU A 687 3.23 -28.43 12.98
CA LEU A 687 2.61 -29.38 12.06
C LEU A 687 1.10 -29.16 11.91
N PHE A 688 0.44 -28.62 12.95
CA PHE A 688 -0.99 -28.31 12.88
C PHE A 688 -1.25 -27.16 11.91
N SER A 689 -0.54 -26.04 12.08
CA SER A 689 -0.68 -24.90 11.17
C SER A 689 -0.21 -25.24 9.76
N ALA A 690 0.84 -26.06 9.61
CA ALA A 690 1.28 -26.57 8.31
C ALA A 690 0.17 -27.39 7.62
N ALA A 691 -0.46 -28.33 8.34
CA ALA A 691 -1.58 -29.11 7.83
C ALA A 691 -2.79 -28.22 7.45
N GLN A 692 -3.08 -27.15 8.21
CA GLN A 692 -4.11 -26.18 7.83
C GLN A 692 -3.77 -25.47 6.52
N MET A 693 -2.51 -25.08 6.29
CA MET A 693 -2.08 -24.47 5.03
C MET A 693 -2.23 -25.47 3.86
N TYR A 694 -1.76 -26.70 4.00
CA TYR A 694 -1.89 -27.71 2.95
C TYR A 694 -3.35 -28.07 2.64
N LYS A 695 -4.22 -28.10 3.66
CA LYS A 695 -5.68 -28.22 3.50
C LYS A 695 -6.24 -27.09 2.64
N LEU A 696 -5.91 -25.83 2.93
CA LEU A 696 -6.38 -24.69 2.15
C LEU A 696 -5.93 -24.79 0.68
N ALA A 697 -4.69 -25.22 0.44
CA ALA A 697 -4.19 -25.47 -0.91
C ALA A 697 -4.95 -26.61 -1.63
N ALA A 698 -5.23 -27.70 -0.91
CA ALA A 698 -6.00 -28.84 -1.43
C ALA A 698 -7.44 -28.45 -1.82
N LEU A 699 -8.12 -27.64 -0.99
CA LEU A 699 -9.46 -27.10 -1.28
C LEU A 699 -9.48 -26.17 -2.50
N ARG A 700 -8.35 -25.52 -2.80
CA ARG A 700 -8.12 -24.72 -4.01
C ARG A 700 -7.65 -25.54 -5.20
N LYS A 701 -7.87 -26.87 -5.16
CA LYS A 701 -7.55 -27.84 -6.21
C LYS A 701 -6.06 -27.88 -6.57
N LYS A 702 -5.15 -27.54 -5.64
CA LYS A 702 -3.72 -27.72 -5.85
C LYS A 702 -3.28 -29.12 -5.39
N PRO A 703 -2.72 -29.97 -6.28
CA PRO A 703 -2.35 -31.35 -5.95
C PRO A 703 -1.29 -31.44 -4.86
N GLN A 704 -0.35 -30.48 -4.83
CA GLN A 704 0.69 -30.41 -3.80
C GLN A 704 0.14 -30.32 -2.38
N GLY A 705 -1.04 -29.71 -2.17
CA GLY A 705 -1.70 -29.70 -0.86
C GLY A 705 -2.09 -31.10 -0.39
N TRP A 706 -2.65 -31.91 -1.30
CA TRP A 706 -2.97 -33.32 -1.02
C TRP A 706 -1.71 -34.15 -0.77
N TYR A 707 -0.67 -33.93 -1.59
CA TYR A 707 0.61 -34.61 -1.45
C TYR A 707 1.25 -34.34 -0.09
N ASN A 708 1.34 -33.08 0.31
CA ASN A 708 1.97 -32.68 1.58
C ASN A 708 1.19 -33.16 2.80
N LEU A 709 -0.16 -33.21 2.75
CA LEU A 709 -0.96 -33.86 3.79
C LEU A 709 -0.67 -35.37 3.89
N GLY A 710 -0.45 -36.03 2.76
CA GLY A 710 -0.02 -37.42 2.70
C GLY A 710 1.34 -37.62 3.35
N LEU A 711 2.31 -36.75 3.03
CA LEU A 711 3.65 -36.79 3.61
C LEU A 711 3.61 -36.65 5.15
N LEU A 712 2.82 -35.72 5.68
CA LEU A 712 2.63 -35.60 7.13
C LEU A 712 2.10 -36.90 7.76
N ALA A 713 1.12 -37.54 7.12
CA ALA A 713 0.53 -38.79 7.60
C ALA A 713 1.51 -39.99 7.47
N GLU A 714 2.40 -40.00 6.48
CA GLU A 714 3.48 -41.00 6.35
C GLU A 714 4.51 -40.86 7.46
N GLU A 715 4.83 -39.64 7.86
CA GLU A 715 5.73 -39.33 8.99
C GLU A 715 5.10 -39.58 10.37
N GLY A 716 3.85 -40.04 10.40
CA GLY A 716 3.14 -40.43 11.63
C GLY A 716 2.35 -39.29 12.30
N TYR A 717 2.25 -38.11 11.66
CA TYR A 717 1.38 -37.04 12.15
C TYR A 717 -0.09 -37.41 11.91
N ARG A 718 -0.88 -37.41 13.00
CA ARG A 718 -2.32 -37.71 12.91
C ARG A 718 -3.06 -36.45 12.49
N LEU A 719 -3.59 -36.45 11.26
CA LEU A 719 -4.39 -35.34 10.75
C LEU A 719 -5.63 -35.10 11.65
N PRO A 720 -5.86 -33.85 12.10
CA PRO A 720 -7.04 -33.51 12.88
C PRO A 720 -8.35 -33.83 12.15
N LEU A 721 -9.36 -34.25 12.91
CA LEU A 721 -10.69 -34.57 12.36
C LEU A 721 -11.31 -33.39 11.59
N SER A 722 -11.09 -32.15 12.06
CA SER A 722 -11.55 -30.95 11.36
C SER A 722 -11.00 -30.84 9.94
N ILE A 723 -9.73 -31.20 9.72
CA ILE A 723 -9.11 -31.21 8.39
C ILE A 723 -9.74 -32.28 7.51
N LEU A 724 -9.96 -33.48 8.04
CA LEU A 724 -10.57 -34.58 7.30
C LEU A 724 -12.00 -34.24 6.85
N ILE A 725 -12.81 -33.68 7.75
CA ILE A 725 -14.19 -33.27 7.46
C ILE A 725 -14.21 -32.20 6.36
N ASP A 726 -13.39 -31.16 6.48
CA ASP A 726 -13.31 -30.09 5.47
C ASP A 726 -12.94 -30.63 4.07
N LEU A 727 -12.11 -31.69 4.02
CA LEU A 727 -11.68 -32.35 2.79
C LEU A 727 -12.66 -33.43 2.29
N GLY A 728 -13.79 -33.63 2.98
CA GLY A 728 -14.80 -34.65 2.65
C GLY A 728 -14.33 -36.09 2.87
N LEU A 729 -13.42 -36.30 3.83
CA LEU A 729 -12.91 -37.62 4.23
C LEU A 729 -13.63 -38.10 5.51
N SER A 730 -14.02 -39.37 5.53
CA SER A 730 -14.73 -40.01 6.65
C SER A 730 -13.85 -40.18 7.90
N GLU A 731 -14.45 -40.19 9.09
CA GLU A 731 -13.75 -40.49 10.35
C GLU A 731 -13.09 -41.88 10.34
N LEU A 732 -13.58 -42.81 9.50
CA LEU A 732 -13.02 -44.15 9.32
C LEU A 732 -11.52 -44.12 8.94
N TYR A 733 -11.05 -43.05 8.29
CA TYR A 733 -9.65 -42.88 7.94
C TYR A 733 -8.73 -42.68 9.16
N LEU A 734 -9.27 -42.31 10.34
CA LEU A 734 -8.50 -42.23 11.59
C LEU A 734 -8.09 -43.61 12.11
N ALA A 735 -8.83 -44.66 11.74
CA ALA A 735 -8.57 -46.03 12.17
C ALA A 735 -7.52 -46.74 11.29
N ASP A 736 -7.36 -46.31 10.03
CA ASP A 736 -6.45 -46.94 9.07
C ASP A 736 -5.66 -45.90 8.27
N ASN A 737 -4.37 -45.76 8.62
CA ASN A 737 -3.46 -44.83 7.95
C ASN A 737 -3.22 -45.20 6.48
N SER A 738 -3.26 -46.48 6.12
CA SER A 738 -3.06 -46.90 4.71
C SER A 738 -4.24 -46.48 3.83
N LEU A 739 -5.45 -46.58 4.38
CA LEU A 739 -6.68 -46.11 3.75
C LEU A 739 -6.61 -44.58 3.55
N LEU A 740 -6.17 -43.83 4.57
CA LEU A 740 -6.01 -42.37 4.51
C LEU A 740 -5.00 -41.96 3.44
N LEU A 741 -3.79 -42.53 3.46
CA LEU A 741 -2.75 -42.24 2.49
C LEU A 741 -3.18 -42.56 1.06
N SER A 742 -3.87 -43.68 0.86
CA SER A 742 -4.42 -44.03 -0.46
C SER A 742 -5.43 -43.00 -0.95
N ALA A 743 -6.28 -42.47 -0.06
CA ALA A 743 -7.26 -41.45 -0.41
C ALA A 743 -6.59 -40.12 -0.76
N LEU A 744 -5.62 -39.67 0.05
CA LEU A 744 -4.88 -38.43 -0.18
C LEU A 744 -4.09 -38.47 -1.50
N TYR A 745 -3.27 -39.51 -1.72
CA TYR A 745 -2.49 -39.61 -2.96
C TYR A 745 -3.32 -39.92 -4.20
N LYS A 746 -4.47 -40.59 -4.05
CA LYS A 746 -5.42 -40.73 -5.16
C LYS A 746 -6.04 -39.38 -5.55
N ARG A 747 -6.45 -38.56 -4.58
CA ARG A 747 -6.96 -37.19 -4.84
C ARG A 747 -5.90 -36.28 -5.46
N CYS A 748 -4.64 -36.43 -5.05
CA CYS A 748 -3.47 -35.79 -5.66
C CYS A 748 -3.33 -36.17 -7.13
N ARG A 749 -3.31 -37.48 -7.44
CA ARG A 749 -3.13 -38.03 -8.80
C ARG A 749 -4.29 -37.67 -9.72
N ASP A 750 -5.52 -37.77 -9.22
CA ASP A 750 -6.74 -37.55 -9.99
C ASP A 750 -7.08 -36.04 -10.12
N SER A 751 -6.09 -35.16 -9.91
CA SER A 751 -6.22 -33.72 -10.17
C SER A 751 -6.11 -33.41 -11.67
N GLU A 752 -6.53 -32.21 -12.08
CA GLU A 752 -6.46 -31.75 -13.47
C GLU A 752 -5.03 -31.37 -13.91
N ASP A 753 -4.05 -31.46 -13.02
CA ASP A 753 -2.66 -31.06 -13.25
C ASP A 753 -1.80 -32.25 -13.70
N ALA A 754 -1.39 -32.25 -14.98
CA ALA A 754 -0.63 -33.31 -15.60
C ALA A 754 0.74 -33.54 -14.93
N ASP A 755 1.39 -32.47 -14.42
CA ASP A 755 2.72 -32.56 -13.82
C ASP A 755 2.68 -33.30 -12.47
N SER A 756 1.52 -33.30 -11.81
CA SER A 756 1.30 -34.00 -10.54
C SER A 756 1.06 -35.51 -10.68
N TYR A 757 0.62 -35.96 -11.87
CA TYR A 757 0.17 -37.34 -12.06
C TYR A 757 1.24 -38.36 -11.70
N LEU A 758 2.48 -38.16 -12.17
CA LEU A 758 3.56 -39.11 -11.96
C LEU A 758 4.03 -39.15 -10.49
N PRO A 759 4.38 -38.02 -9.82
CA PRO A 759 4.74 -38.02 -8.41
C PRO A 759 3.65 -38.62 -7.50
N CYS A 760 2.39 -38.22 -7.67
CA CYS A 760 1.29 -38.75 -6.85
C CYS A 760 1.05 -40.25 -7.11
N SER A 761 1.22 -40.72 -8.36
CA SER A 761 1.10 -42.15 -8.70
C SER A 761 2.18 -42.99 -8.06
N LEU A 762 3.42 -42.49 -8.01
CA LEU A 762 4.53 -43.18 -7.37
C LEU A 762 4.34 -43.26 -5.85
N ALA A 763 3.89 -42.18 -5.22
CA ALA A 763 3.54 -42.18 -3.79
C ALA A 763 2.38 -43.17 -3.50
N LEU A 764 1.33 -43.17 -4.33
CA LEU A 764 0.23 -44.12 -4.20
C LEU A 764 0.70 -45.57 -4.38
N PHE A 765 1.58 -45.84 -5.34
CA PHE A 765 2.19 -47.15 -5.54
C PHE A 765 3.02 -47.58 -4.33
N HIS A 766 3.76 -46.66 -3.72
CA HIS A 766 4.52 -46.92 -2.50
C HIS A 766 3.61 -47.39 -1.35
N VAL A 767 2.46 -46.74 -1.15
CA VAL A 767 1.46 -47.14 -0.14
C VAL A 767 0.95 -48.57 -0.41
N TYR A 768 0.61 -48.90 -1.66
CA TYR A 768 0.17 -50.25 -2.00
C TYR A 768 1.26 -51.30 -1.80
N LEU A 769 2.52 -50.97 -2.12
CA LEU A 769 3.66 -51.86 -1.89
C LEU A 769 3.87 -52.12 -0.39
N GLN A 770 3.77 -51.10 0.46
CA GLN A 770 3.88 -51.24 1.91
C GLN A 770 2.75 -52.13 2.48
N SER A 771 1.50 -51.91 2.04
CA SER A 771 0.37 -52.75 2.43
C SER A 771 0.60 -54.21 2.02
N PHE A 772 1.01 -54.43 0.76
CA PHE A 772 1.33 -55.77 0.26
C PHE A 772 2.43 -56.45 1.07
N GLN A 773 3.50 -55.73 1.43
CA GLN A 773 4.57 -56.27 2.27
C GLN A 773 4.09 -56.64 3.68
N LYS A 774 3.20 -55.85 4.27
CA LYS A 774 2.62 -56.11 5.59
C LYS A 774 1.76 -57.38 5.57
N ASP A 775 0.90 -57.50 4.57
CA ASP A 775 0.02 -58.65 4.38
C ASP A 775 0.81 -59.92 4.06
N TYR A 776 1.84 -59.82 3.21
CA TYR A 776 2.73 -60.93 2.89
C TYR A 776 3.55 -61.40 4.10
N ARG A 777 4.10 -60.48 4.90
CA ARG A 777 4.79 -60.83 6.16
C ARG A 777 3.84 -61.47 7.17
N ALA A 778 2.60 -61.00 7.25
CA ALA A 778 1.57 -61.61 8.10
C ALA A 778 1.22 -63.03 7.62
N ALA A 779 1.04 -63.22 6.31
CA ALA A 779 0.79 -64.53 5.71
C ALA A 779 1.94 -65.52 5.96
N VAL A 780 3.19 -65.09 5.80
CA VAL A 780 4.37 -65.92 6.09
C VAL A 780 4.46 -66.29 7.58
N LYS A 781 4.19 -65.34 8.49
CA LYS A 781 4.13 -65.62 9.94
C LYS A 781 2.99 -66.56 10.32
N PHE A 782 1.84 -66.45 9.64
CA PHE A 782 0.71 -67.34 9.86
C PHE A 782 1.02 -68.75 9.35
N SER A 783 1.62 -68.89 8.18
CA SER A 783 2.01 -70.20 7.63
C SER A 783 3.08 -70.89 8.47
N THR A 784 4.05 -70.16 9.04
CA THR A 784 5.05 -70.75 9.94
C THR A 784 4.45 -71.12 11.30
N ALA A 785 3.55 -70.31 11.86
CA ALA A 785 2.84 -70.65 13.10
C ALA A 785 1.94 -71.89 12.93
N VAL A 786 1.22 -71.99 11.81
CA VAL A 786 0.41 -73.17 11.48
C VAL A 786 1.30 -74.40 11.30
N ALA A 787 2.45 -74.29 10.63
CA ALA A 787 3.39 -75.40 10.49
C ALA A 787 3.94 -75.89 11.84
N VAL A 788 4.25 -74.97 12.76
CA VAL A 788 4.77 -75.28 14.11
C VAL A 788 3.71 -75.94 15.00
N VAL A 789 2.42 -75.63 14.82
CA VAL A 789 1.31 -76.23 15.60
C VAL A 789 0.77 -77.52 14.97
N ALA A 790 0.73 -77.59 13.63
CA ALA A 790 0.23 -78.75 12.89
C ALA A 790 1.21 -79.93 12.90
N ALA A 791 2.53 -79.68 12.89
CA ALA A 791 3.53 -80.75 12.87
C ALA A 791 3.51 -81.64 14.15
N PRO A 792 3.47 -81.10 15.38
CA PRO A 792 3.36 -81.93 16.58
C PRO A 792 1.99 -82.61 16.69
N THR A 793 0.90 -81.97 16.29
CA THR A 793 -0.45 -82.57 16.37
C THR A 793 -0.62 -83.72 15.38
N LEU A 794 -0.11 -83.60 14.15
CA LEU A 794 0.00 -84.73 13.21
C LEU A 794 0.90 -85.84 13.75
N LEU A 795 2.02 -85.50 14.39
CA LEU A 795 2.90 -86.48 15.05
C LEU A 795 2.17 -87.23 16.17
N PHE A 796 1.42 -86.53 17.03
CA PHE A 796 0.62 -87.13 18.11
C PHE A 796 -0.54 -87.98 17.59
N VAL A 797 -1.20 -87.59 16.49
CA VAL A 797 -2.24 -88.41 15.84
C VAL A 797 -1.62 -89.68 15.23
N ILE A 798 -0.46 -89.58 14.59
CA ILE A 798 0.26 -90.74 14.04
C ILE A 798 0.72 -91.68 15.18
N ILE A 799 1.26 -91.14 16.26
CA ILE A 799 1.64 -91.92 17.46
C ILE A 799 0.40 -92.56 18.11
N GLY A 800 -0.73 -91.86 18.17
CA GLY A 800 -2.00 -92.38 18.68
C GLY A 800 -2.59 -93.51 17.83
N LEU A 801 -2.51 -93.40 16.50
CA LEU A 801 -2.90 -94.46 15.56
C LEU A 801 -1.98 -95.68 15.65
N LEU A 802 -0.67 -95.48 15.82
CA LEU A 802 0.31 -96.55 16.08
C LEU A 802 0.05 -97.25 17.42
N ARG A 803 -0.26 -96.50 18.49
CA ARG A 803 -0.62 -97.07 19.80
C ARG A 803 -1.93 -97.88 19.76
N ARG A 804 -2.94 -97.43 19.01
CA ARG A 804 -4.19 -98.20 18.82
C ARG A 804 -3.96 -99.51 18.08
N ARG A 805 -3.03 -99.57 17.12
CA ARG A 805 -2.63 -100.81 16.45
C ARG A 805 -1.90 -101.79 17.38
N ILE A 806 -1.16 -101.31 18.36
CA ILE A 806 -0.44 -102.16 19.32
C ILE A 806 -1.39 -102.71 20.41
N LEU A 807 -2.46 -102.00 20.74
CA LEU A 807 -3.47 -102.43 21.73
C LEU A 807 -4.59 -103.32 21.17
N SER A 808 -4.67 -103.53 19.85
CA SER A 808 -5.60 -104.49 19.23
C SER A 808 -4.95 -105.84 18.88
N LEU A 809 -3.75 -106.11 19.41
CA LEU A 809 -2.96 -107.32 19.18
C LEU A 809 -2.68 -108.11 20.48
N ASN A 810 -3.50 -107.88 21.52
CA ASN A 810 -3.66 -108.77 22.67
C ASN A 810 -5.07 -109.36 22.69
#